data_AF-A0A1Y1Y9Y4-F1
#
_entry.id   AF-A0A1Y1Y9Y4-F1
#
_cell.length_a   1.000
_cell.length_b   1.000
_cell.length_c   1.000
_cell.angle_alpha   90.00
_cell.angle_beta   90.00
_cell.angle_gamma   90.00
#
_symmetry.space_group_name_H-M   'P 1'
#
loop_
_entity.id
_entity.type
_entity.pdbx_description
1 polymer ?
#
loop_
_entity_poly.entity_id
_entity_poly.type
_entity_poly.pdbx_seq_one_letter_code
_entity_poly.pdbx_strand_id
1 'polypeptide(L)'
;MATTFASLPVVDIRKLKERNVSDDDTSSLSKQLYDVFSTTGFAYLVNLPLSFGHDEIFKVTQEFFALDLEEKMRLAKKSFSPTNTNTYRGYFPTQPLLDPDNLKEGFEIGCPDTKLDNPSISTQHRVKLSEPNVWPDATAFQMRQKLDGIYRELQSLAIQILSLLAVSLGKPSDFFNAWMKDSLSTLRLLHYPRVFRNEEIGDSVNVDGVKLSCTPHTDSGILTLLHQDATGGLEVRDASGTWVPAPYVPGSIVVNIGDLMAKVSGERFTATMHRVRAPPSPPPSTSSRESSSAGRYSVPFFFEPGENCVIESVSGEGESVVYGEHLRMKMKTWVEFMDDSGSVPLWHPTRRNARVNQRRLERITAFALMAQLPQFSAFHLALALLLPVLASAQCDIPPLTLVWSNTTVSQDGLGVARGIELGIGSPHQIFAFRPATTLNNTRINNVLNCGSASNDSCIGALGGGFDPSKSKSYSVSIKSQWNGSQVDAEDSTGAYVYFNDDVGFQNNGHVEGFPLVMDSEVFGGSQAGLPLGTNSSFLRAAVQGGVAPSEVFGLWSGSRGVQPHDGLLVVGGYDRARVKPSSNFTTFPVGKWSLERACPLQVTITNLTYANLPLMTAGSSGIDACIEPLAQRFVFPPKIATMFATYTGQNGTLYPNKMWYNVSNRPTGDMSITLSNGYTTTISNAELFAPLRGSDKNGRYAITNDSVLEAFVADNRKANPDDVDTALGGMFLTFNYLLVNYPKGEFGLAPAVAADAKNISPDPTAICTPTNRPAPTQTPRPTPSDSPSKSSTNVGAIAGGVVGGVAGIALLGALAFILFRRRRKTTKGMPSELDPQSPVPVSRQASELMAHEMSYNIQEMPTSRHASFRKPDGRDEIEPQPPAYHDQ
;
A
#
# COMPACT_ATOMS: atom_id res chain seq x y z
N MET A 1 16.10 -2.57 -21.06
CA MET A 1 15.24 -3.79 -20.98
C MET A 1 14.49 -3.67 -19.67
N ALA A 2 13.15 -3.72 -19.73
CA ALA A 2 12.33 -3.63 -18.52
C ALA A 2 12.75 -4.66 -17.46
N THR A 3 12.81 -4.25 -16.21
CA THR A 3 13.00 -5.17 -15.06
C THR A 3 11.69 -5.39 -14.31
N THR A 4 11.68 -6.35 -13.40
CA THR A 4 10.67 -6.46 -12.35
C THR A 4 10.98 -5.44 -11.25
N PHE A 5 9.96 -4.83 -10.64
CA PHE A 5 10.11 -3.86 -9.55
C PHE A 5 8.85 -3.83 -8.67
N ALA A 6 9.01 -3.62 -7.36
CA ALA A 6 7.91 -3.52 -6.41
C ALA A 6 7.40 -2.08 -6.18
N SER A 7 8.23 -1.08 -6.52
CA SER A 7 7.93 0.35 -6.45
C SER A 7 8.73 1.11 -7.51
N LEU A 8 8.39 2.39 -7.75
CA LEU A 8 9.20 3.24 -8.63
C LEU A 8 10.43 3.80 -7.87
N PRO A 9 11.63 3.81 -8.47
CA PRO A 9 12.81 4.43 -7.87
C PRO A 9 12.60 5.91 -7.55
N VAL A 10 13.20 6.38 -6.45
CA VAL A 10 13.24 7.79 -6.07
C VAL A 10 14.64 8.35 -6.33
N VAL A 11 14.73 9.46 -7.05
CA VAL A 11 16.01 10.11 -7.38
C VAL A 11 16.01 11.54 -6.83
N ASP A 12 17.03 11.88 -6.03
CA ASP A 12 17.23 13.22 -5.51
C ASP A 12 17.95 14.10 -6.54
N ILE A 13 17.24 15.09 -7.09
CA ILE A 13 17.79 16.03 -8.08
C ILE A 13 18.15 17.40 -7.49
N ARG A 14 18.28 17.50 -6.15
CA ARG A 14 18.61 18.76 -5.44
C ARG A 14 19.83 19.48 -6.01
N LYS A 15 20.80 18.74 -6.55
CA LYS A 15 21.99 19.28 -7.21
C LYS A 15 21.66 20.27 -8.34
N LEU A 16 20.54 20.09 -9.04
CA LEU A 16 20.08 21.04 -10.07
C LEU A 16 19.64 22.42 -9.52
N LYS A 17 19.63 22.62 -8.19
CA LYS A 17 19.47 23.94 -7.56
C LYS A 17 20.78 24.74 -7.44
N GLU A 18 21.93 24.07 -7.55
CA GLU A 18 23.24 24.69 -7.38
C GLU A 18 23.63 25.42 -8.67
N ARG A 19 24.13 26.67 -8.58
CA ARG A 19 24.51 27.46 -9.77
C ARG A 19 25.66 26.84 -10.58
N ASN A 20 26.53 26.09 -9.92
CA ASN A 20 27.68 25.40 -10.49
C ASN A 20 27.68 23.96 -9.96
N VAL A 21 27.02 23.04 -10.68
CA VAL A 21 27.09 21.60 -10.38
C VAL A 21 28.49 21.10 -10.76
N SER A 22 29.10 20.25 -9.95
CA SER A 22 30.40 19.65 -10.29
C SER A 22 30.27 18.60 -11.40
N ASP A 23 31.36 18.35 -12.14
CA ASP A 23 31.38 17.30 -13.17
C ASP A 23 31.12 15.92 -12.55
N ASP A 24 31.63 15.67 -11.33
CA ASP A 24 31.40 14.44 -10.57
C ASP A 24 29.92 14.28 -10.16
N ASP A 25 29.29 15.34 -9.64
CA ASP A 25 27.85 15.36 -9.30
C ASP A 25 26.99 15.13 -10.56
N THR A 26 27.36 15.77 -11.67
CA THR A 26 26.67 15.64 -12.97
C THR A 26 26.79 14.22 -13.51
N SER A 27 27.98 13.62 -13.47
CA SER A 27 28.24 12.24 -13.88
C SER A 27 27.50 11.23 -12.99
N SER A 28 27.51 11.45 -11.67
CA SER A 28 26.77 10.62 -10.71
C SER A 28 25.26 10.63 -10.96
N LEU A 29 24.67 11.82 -11.10
CA LEU A 29 23.23 11.96 -11.35
C LEU A 29 22.83 11.46 -12.75
N SER A 30 23.64 11.73 -13.77
CA SER A 30 23.48 11.22 -15.13
C SER A 30 23.44 9.69 -15.16
N LYS A 31 24.33 9.03 -14.40
CA LYS A 31 24.34 7.59 -14.24
C LYS A 31 23.10 7.06 -13.50
N GLN A 32 22.70 7.68 -12.39
CA GLN A 32 21.49 7.26 -11.65
C GLN A 32 20.23 7.31 -12.54
N LEU A 33 20.08 8.39 -13.32
CA LEU A 33 18.96 8.51 -14.27
C LEU A 33 19.04 7.46 -15.39
N TYR A 34 20.23 7.13 -15.89
CA TYR A 34 20.41 6.04 -16.84
C TYR A 34 19.98 4.68 -16.27
N ASP A 35 20.44 4.35 -15.07
CA ASP A 35 20.15 3.07 -14.42
C ASP A 35 18.62 2.92 -14.22
N VAL A 36 17.92 3.98 -13.77
CA VAL A 36 16.46 3.98 -13.58
C VAL A 36 15.69 3.93 -14.91
N PHE A 37 16.04 4.75 -15.90
CA PHE A 37 15.29 4.79 -17.16
C PHE A 37 15.62 3.61 -18.09
N SER A 38 16.75 2.93 -17.92
CA SER A 38 17.06 1.69 -18.65
C SER A 38 16.37 0.44 -18.10
N THR A 39 15.94 0.49 -16.83
CA THR A 39 15.29 -0.60 -16.10
C THR A 39 13.78 -0.35 -15.92
N THR A 40 13.39 0.53 -15.00
CA THR A 40 11.99 0.84 -14.69
C THR A 40 11.31 1.70 -15.74
N GLY A 41 12.05 2.63 -16.38
CA GLY A 41 11.49 3.61 -17.33
C GLY A 41 10.63 4.71 -16.69
N PHE A 42 10.43 4.64 -15.37
CA PHE A 42 9.68 5.57 -14.51
C PHE A 42 10.51 5.86 -13.24
N ALA A 43 10.39 7.08 -12.70
CA ALA A 43 11.03 7.52 -11.47
C ALA A 43 10.15 8.52 -10.71
N TYR A 44 10.33 8.65 -9.40
CA TYR A 44 10.02 9.89 -8.68
C TYR A 44 11.25 10.79 -8.66
N LEU A 45 11.11 12.07 -9.01
CA LEU A 45 12.15 13.07 -8.80
C LEU A 45 11.77 13.97 -7.61
N VAL A 46 12.65 14.04 -6.61
CA VAL A 46 12.46 14.84 -5.38
C VAL A 46 13.44 16.02 -5.31
N ASN A 47 13.14 16.99 -4.44
CA ASN A 47 13.91 18.23 -4.25
C ASN A 47 14.04 19.10 -5.50
N LEU A 48 12.98 19.10 -6.32
CA LEU A 48 12.81 19.81 -7.59
C LEU A 48 13.31 21.27 -7.57
N PRO A 49 14.05 21.73 -8.62
CA PRO A 49 14.51 23.11 -8.77
C PRO A 49 13.41 24.04 -9.34
N LEU A 50 12.17 23.89 -8.86
CA LEU A 50 11.01 24.67 -9.28
C LEU A 50 10.71 25.79 -8.27
N SER A 51 10.17 26.91 -8.74
CA SER A 51 9.74 28.05 -7.92
C SER A 51 8.39 27.82 -7.24
N PHE A 52 7.64 26.79 -7.66
CA PHE A 52 6.28 26.51 -7.24
C PHE A 52 6.12 25.15 -6.55
N GLY A 53 5.15 25.07 -5.63
CA GLY A 53 4.76 23.84 -4.94
C GLY A 53 3.61 23.09 -5.62
N HIS A 54 3.35 21.85 -5.18
CA HIS A 54 2.20 21.05 -5.66
C HIS A 54 0.86 21.74 -5.41
N ASP A 55 0.69 22.39 -4.26
CA ASP A 55 -0.54 23.09 -3.91
C ASP A 55 -0.85 24.22 -4.89
N GLU A 56 0.16 24.89 -5.45
CA GLU A 56 -0.03 25.95 -6.42
C GLU A 56 -0.51 25.42 -7.77
N ILE A 57 0.12 24.36 -8.31
CA ILE A 57 -0.31 23.79 -9.60
C ILE A 57 -1.71 23.16 -9.50
N PHE A 58 -2.07 22.55 -8.36
CA PHE A 58 -3.44 22.08 -8.14
C PHE A 58 -4.43 23.21 -7.90
N LYS A 59 -4.05 24.33 -7.28
CA LYS A 59 -4.90 25.51 -7.17
C LYS A 59 -5.22 26.12 -8.55
N VAL A 60 -4.22 26.26 -9.42
CA VAL A 60 -4.43 26.69 -10.82
C VAL A 60 -5.39 25.74 -11.55
N THR A 61 -5.21 24.43 -11.34
CA THR A 61 -6.06 23.38 -11.93
C THR A 61 -7.50 23.48 -11.45
N GLN A 62 -7.70 23.69 -10.14
CA GLN A 62 -9.02 23.85 -9.52
C GLN A 62 -9.72 25.12 -9.99
N GLU A 63 -9.01 26.26 -10.12
CA GLU A 63 -9.57 27.51 -10.65
C GLU A 63 -10.10 27.32 -12.08
N PHE A 64 -9.35 26.65 -12.95
CA PHE A 64 -9.82 26.35 -14.31
C PHE A 64 -11.05 25.43 -14.31
N PHE A 65 -11.05 24.34 -13.53
CA PHE A 65 -12.17 23.38 -13.57
C PHE A 65 -13.42 23.87 -12.82
N ALA A 66 -13.30 24.91 -11.98
CA ALA A 66 -14.40 25.63 -11.36
C ALA A 66 -15.14 26.59 -12.31
N LEU A 67 -14.61 26.84 -13.52
CA LEU A 67 -15.34 27.56 -14.57
C LEU A 67 -16.62 26.81 -14.97
N ASP A 68 -17.67 27.59 -15.26
CA ASP A 68 -18.93 27.06 -15.79
C ASP A 68 -18.70 26.27 -17.09
N LEU A 69 -19.52 25.24 -17.31
CA LEU A 69 -19.39 24.37 -18.49
C LEU A 69 -19.47 25.16 -19.80
N GLU A 70 -20.26 26.23 -19.85
CA GLU A 70 -20.33 27.09 -21.04
C GLU A 70 -18.98 27.76 -21.35
N GLU A 71 -18.31 28.35 -20.34
CA GLU A 71 -16.99 28.96 -20.52
C GLU A 71 -15.94 27.91 -20.93
N LYS A 72 -15.96 26.73 -20.30
CA LYS A 72 -15.07 25.62 -20.70
C LYS A 72 -15.34 25.17 -22.15
N MET A 73 -16.60 25.10 -22.57
CA MET A 73 -16.97 24.70 -23.94
C MET A 73 -16.65 25.77 -25.00
N ARG A 74 -16.59 27.07 -24.64
CA ARG A 74 -16.06 28.11 -25.53
C ARG A 74 -14.57 27.90 -25.88
N LEU A 75 -13.83 27.20 -25.02
CA LEU A 75 -12.43 26.80 -25.24
C LEU A 75 -12.28 25.43 -25.88
N ALA A 76 -13.38 24.69 -26.09
CA ALA A 76 -13.32 23.32 -26.56
C ALA A 76 -12.64 23.20 -27.93
N LYS A 77 -11.90 22.11 -28.16
CA LYS A 77 -11.38 21.78 -29.50
C LYS A 77 -12.54 21.66 -30.50
N LYS A 78 -12.27 21.95 -31.77
CA LYS A 78 -13.26 21.88 -32.86
C LYS A 78 -13.99 20.53 -32.98
N SER A 79 -13.37 19.43 -32.56
CA SER A 79 -14.01 18.09 -32.50
C SER A 79 -15.15 18.00 -31.48
N PHE A 80 -15.13 18.83 -30.43
CA PHE A 80 -16.17 18.89 -29.39
C PHE A 80 -17.11 20.10 -29.54
N SER A 81 -16.66 21.16 -30.21
CA SER A 81 -17.47 22.35 -30.53
C SER A 81 -17.18 22.79 -31.98
N PRO A 82 -18.01 22.38 -32.96
CA PRO A 82 -17.74 22.63 -34.40
C PRO A 82 -17.62 24.10 -34.80
N THR A 83 -18.14 25.02 -33.97
CA THR A 83 -18.01 26.49 -34.14
C THR A 83 -16.62 27.02 -33.82
N ASN A 84 -15.81 26.27 -33.08
CA ASN A 84 -14.50 26.71 -32.62
C ASN A 84 -13.43 26.47 -33.71
N THR A 85 -12.32 27.22 -33.64
CA THR A 85 -11.27 27.24 -34.68
C THR A 85 -9.98 26.52 -34.26
N ASN A 86 -9.75 26.34 -32.96
CA ASN A 86 -8.67 25.55 -32.38
C ASN A 86 -8.91 24.05 -32.60
N THR A 87 -7.85 23.33 -32.93
CA THR A 87 -7.87 21.93 -33.37
C THR A 87 -7.03 21.01 -32.51
N TYR A 88 -6.18 21.55 -31.64
CA TYR A 88 -5.20 20.83 -30.84
C TYR A 88 -5.09 21.38 -29.42
N ARG A 89 -5.11 22.70 -29.23
CA ARG A 89 -5.09 23.37 -27.92
C ARG A 89 -6.51 23.61 -27.40
N GLY A 90 -6.64 23.79 -26.08
CA GLY A 90 -7.91 24.11 -25.42
C GLY A 90 -8.54 22.93 -24.67
N TYR A 91 -9.85 23.00 -24.46
CA TYR A 91 -10.61 22.10 -23.59
C TYR A 91 -11.12 20.85 -24.32
N PHE A 92 -11.30 19.76 -23.58
CA PHE A 92 -12.10 18.61 -23.98
C PHE A 92 -12.96 18.11 -22.80
N PRO A 93 -14.25 17.82 -23.02
CA PRO A 93 -15.16 17.32 -21.99
C PRO A 93 -14.99 15.81 -21.74
N THR A 94 -15.64 15.31 -20.69
CA THR A 94 -15.83 13.87 -20.46
C THR A 94 -16.67 13.24 -21.60
N GLN A 95 -16.32 12.02 -22.00
CA GLN A 95 -16.94 11.32 -23.15
C GLN A 95 -17.55 9.96 -22.76
N PRO A 96 -18.51 9.91 -21.81
CA PRO A 96 -19.00 8.66 -21.22
C PRO A 96 -19.64 7.67 -22.18
N LEU A 97 -20.08 8.12 -23.36
CA LEU A 97 -20.71 7.29 -24.40
C LEU A 97 -19.71 6.74 -25.42
N LEU A 98 -18.49 7.29 -25.49
CA LEU A 98 -17.47 6.92 -26.47
C LEU A 98 -16.31 6.15 -25.83
N ASP A 99 -15.96 6.49 -24.58
CA ASP A 99 -14.87 5.86 -23.84
C ASP A 99 -15.24 5.76 -22.32
N PRO A 100 -16.06 4.75 -21.94
CA PRO A 100 -16.57 4.60 -20.57
C PRO A 100 -15.49 4.30 -19.53
N ASP A 101 -14.30 3.87 -19.96
CA ASP A 101 -13.11 3.61 -19.13
C ASP A 101 -12.17 4.83 -19.01
N ASN A 102 -12.52 5.98 -19.60
CA ASN A 102 -11.66 7.17 -19.72
C ASN A 102 -12.39 8.47 -19.36
N LEU A 103 -13.05 8.44 -18.20
CA LEU A 103 -13.91 9.52 -17.70
C LEU A 103 -13.09 10.69 -17.13
N LYS A 104 -12.50 11.50 -18.02
CA LYS A 104 -11.75 12.73 -17.68
C LYS A 104 -12.17 13.92 -18.55
N GLU A 105 -12.18 15.10 -17.95
CA GLU A 105 -12.14 16.37 -18.68
C GLU A 105 -10.71 16.92 -18.64
N GLY A 106 -10.34 17.76 -19.61
CA GLY A 106 -8.98 18.29 -19.69
C GLY A 106 -8.85 19.62 -20.41
N PHE A 107 -7.77 20.33 -20.11
CA PHE A 107 -7.39 21.59 -20.76
C PHE A 107 -5.91 21.56 -21.12
N GLU A 108 -5.60 21.80 -22.40
CA GLU A 108 -4.27 21.62 -22.98
C GLU A 108 -3.69 22.93 -23.50
N ILE A 109 -2.49 23.26 -23.03
CA ILE A 109 -1.71 24.41 -23.49
C ILE A 109 -0.32 23.98 -23.98
N GLY A 110 0.14 24.64 -25.03
CA GLY A 110 1.52 24.62 -25.51
C GLY A 110 2.30 25.86 -25.07
N CYS A 111 3.40 26.15 -25.77
CA CYS A 111 4.29 27.25 -25.44
C CYS A 111 3.55 28.61 -25.40
N PRO A 112 3.60 29.36 -24.28
CA PRO A 112 2.94 30.67 -24.14
C PRO A 112 3.37 31.70 -25.18
N ASP A 113 4.57 31.54 -25.74
CA ASP A 113 5.21 32.49 -26.66
C ASP A 113 4.88 32.18 -28.15
N THR A 114 4.01 31.19 -28.41
CA THR A 114 3.54 30.81 -29.76
C THR A 114 2.69 31.91 -30.39
N LYS A 115 3.10 32.42 -31.57
CA LYS A 115 2.41 33.51 -32.28
C LYS A 115 1.36 33.00 -33.28
N LEU A 116 0.31 33.79 -33.49
CA LEU A 116 -0.75 33.55 -34.49
C LEU A 116 -0.19 33.39 -35.92
N ASP A 117 0.79 34.21 -36.29
CA ASP A 117 1.42 34.22 -37.62
C ASP A 117 2.64 33.29 -37.71
N ASN A 118 2.72 32.25 -36.88
CA ASN A 118 3.84 31.31 -36.90
C ASN A 118 3.90 30.57 -38.26
N PRO A 119 4.97 30.72 -39.07
CA PRO A 119 5.07 30.10 -40.39
C PRO A 119 5.12 28.57 -40.35
N SER A 120 5.32 27.97 -39.17
CA SER A 120 5.24 26.52 -38.96
C SER A 120 3.79 26.00 -38.86
N ILE A 121 2.77 26.87 -38.77
CA ILE A 121 1.36 26.45 -38.77
C ILE A 121 0.99 25.96 -40.17
N SER A 122 1.05 24.64 -40.38
CA SER A 122 0.61 24.02 -41.63
C SER A 122 -0.86 24.31 -41.90
N THR A 123 -1.14 24.98 -43.02
CA THR A 123 -2.49 25.19 -43.55
C THR A 123 -3.05 23.95 -44.25
N GLN A 124 -2.22 22.92 -44.48
CA GLN A 124 -2.58 21.70 -45.23
C GLN A 124 -3.13 20.59 -44.33
N HIS A 125 -2.91 20.65 -43.02
CA HIS A 125 -3.35 19.61 -42.09
C HIS A 125 -4.59 20.03 -41.31
N ARG A 126 -5.53 19.09 -41.11
CA ARG A 126 -6.74 19.32 -40.29
C ARG A 126 -6.41 19.71 -38.85
N VAL A 127 -5.35 19.11 -38.29
CA VAL A 127 -4.86 19.38 -36.93
C VAL A 127 -3.59 20.22 -37.01
N LYS A 128 -3.65 21.40 -36.39
CA LYS A 128 -2.56 22.40 -36.33
C LYS A 128 -1.83 22.24 -35.00
N LEU A 129 -0.71 21.52 -35.00
CA LEU A 129 0.04 21.23 -33.76
C LEU A 129 0.66 22.49 -33.17
N SER A 130 1.16 23.39 -34.04
CA SER A 130 1.78 24.66 -33.69
C SER A 130 0.80 25.84 -33.48
N GLU A 131 -0.49 25.59 -33.23
CA GLU A 131 -1.47 26.65 -32.99
C GLU A 131 -1.33 27.31 -31.59
N PRO A 132 -1.65 28.61 -31.44
CA PRO A 132 -1.56 29.30 -30.16
C PRO A 132 -2.60 28.82 -29.15
N ASN A 133 -2.32 29.03 -27.86
CA ASN A 133 -3.22 28.70 -26.77
C ASN A 133 -4.52 29.53 -26.80
N VAL A 134 -5.66 28.88 -26.63
CA VAL A 134 -6.94 29.52 -26.34
C VAL A 134 -7.10 29.70 -24.83
N TRP A 135 -7.68 30.83 -24.41
CA TRP A 135 -7.82 31.21 -23.00
C TRP A 135 -9.24 31.72 -22.72
N PRO A 136 -9.79 31.47 -21.52
CA PRO A 136 -11.01 32.13 -21.06
C PRO A 136 -10.74 33.62 -20.82
N ASP A 137 -11.79 34.38 -20.49
CA ASP A 137 -11.65 35.77 -20.09
C ASP A 137 -10.75 35.92 -18.85
N ALA A 138 -9.93 36.97 -18.85
CA ALA A 138 -8.94 37.23 -17.78
C ALA A 138 -9.59 37.52 -16.41
N THR A 139 -10.86 37.91 -16.36
CA THR A 139 -11.62 38.05 -15.11
C THR A 139 -12.06 36.70 -14.53
N ALA A 140 -12.31 35.72 -15.40
CA ALA A 140 -12.77 34.37 -15.05
C ALA A 140 -11.61 33.43 -14.67
N PHE A 141 -10.44 33.59 -15.29
CA PHE A 141 -9.23 32.82 -14.96
C PHE A 141 -8.03 33.76 -14.76
N GLN A 142 -7.75 34.06 -13.50
CA GLN A 142 -6.75 35.03 -13.07
C GLN A 142 -5.36 34.38 -12.99
N MET A 143 -5.29 33.06 -12.77
CA MET A 143 -4.03 32.32 -12.64
C MET A 143 -3.28 32.04 -13.96
N ARG A 144 -3.72 32.57 -15.11
CA ARG A 144 -3.05 32.40 -16.42
C ARG A 144 -1.54 32.66 -16.37
N GLN A 145 -1.10 33.79 -15.82
CA GLN A 145 0.34 34.13 -15.79
C GLN A 145 1.16 33.14 -14.94
N LYS A 146 0.57 32.58 -13.87
CA LYS A 146 1.20 31.54 -13.07
C LYS A 146 1.29 30.23 -13.85
N LEU A 147 0.27 29.88 -14.63
CA LEU A 147 0.28 28.70 -15.50
C LEU A 147 1.31 28.82 -16.65
N ASP A 148 1.42 29.99 -17.27
CA ASP A 148 2.47 30.31 -18.27
C ASP A 148 3.88 30.22 -17.66
N GLY A 149 4.05 30.57 -16.38
CA GLY A 149 5.29 30.38 -15.63
C GLY A 149 5.61 28.91 -15.36
N ILE A 150 4.64 28.16 -14.83
CA ILE A 150 4.72 26.70 -14.59
C ILE A 150 5.13 25.96 -15.87
N TYR A 151 4.54 26.29 -17.02
CA TYR A 151 4.92 25.70 -18.31
C TYR A 151 6.42 25.88 -18.60
N ARG A 152 6.93 27.11 -18.50
CA ARG A 152 8.33 27.42 -18.84
C ARG A 152 9.32 26.76 -17.87
N GLU A 153 8.97 26.67 -16.59
CA GLU A 153 9.79 25.97 -15.59
C GLU A 153 9.81 24.45 -15.82
N LEU A 154 8.67 23.83 -16.13
CA LEU A 154 8.62 22.39 -16.45
C LEU A 154 9.36 22.07 -17.75
N GLN A 155 9.29 22.94 -18.76
CA GLN A 155 10.08 22.80 -19.98
C GLN A 155 11.59 22.92 -19.70
N SER A 156 11.99 23.87 -18.84
CA SER A 156 13.39 24.05 -18.40
C SER A 156 13.91 22.84 -17.60
N LEU A 157 13.09 22.26 -16.71
CA LEU A 157 13.43 21.05 -15.98
C LEU A 157 13.55 19.84 -16.92
N ALA A 158 12.62 19.69 -17.86
CA ALA A 158 12.64 18.60 -18.84
C ALA A 158 13.91 18.63 -19.71
N ILE A 159 14.36 19.80 -20.19
CA ILE A 159 15.60 19.87 -20.97
C ILE A 159 16.85 19.63 -20.12
N GLN A 160 16.87 20.02 -18.84
CA GLN A 160 17.96 19.65 -17.91
C GLN A 160 18.04 18.13 -17.68
N ILE A 161 16.89 17.46 -17.52
CA ILE A 161 16.84 15.99 -17.43
C ILE A 161 17.37 15.39 -18.74
N LEU A 162 16.91 15.86 -19.90
CA LEU A 162 17.42 15.39 -21.20
C LEU A 162 18.92 15.61 -21.37
N SER A 163 19.49 16.71 -20.89
CA SER A 163 20.93 16.95 -20.90
C SER A 163 21.71 15.89 -20.10
N LEU A 164 21.20 15.50 -18.92
CA LEU A 164 21.78 14.40 -18.13
C LEU A 164 21.65 13.05 -18.84
N LEU A 165 20.55 12.81 -19.57
CA LEU A 165 20.36 11.61 -20.38
C LEU A 165 21.25 11.59 -21.64
N ALA A 166 21.57 12.74 -22.22
CA ALA A 166 22.53 12.83 -23.31
C ALA A 166 23.93 12.39 -22.84
N VAL A 167 24.38 12.91 -21.69
CA VAL A 167 25.67 12.54 -21.07
C VAL A 167 25.76 11.04 -20.82
N SER A 168 24.72 10.40 -20.25
CA SER A 168 24.75 8.95 -19.98
C SER A 168 24.65 8.08 -21.23
N LEU A 169 24.12 8.61 -22.33
CA LEU A 169 24.16 7.98 -23.65
C LEU A 169 25.50 8.22 -24.39
N GLY A 170 26.49 8.86 -23.75
CA GLY A 170 27.79 9.17 -24.33
C GLY A 170 27.77 10.32 -25.34
N LYS A 171 26.84 11.27 -25.17
CA LYS A 171 26.67 12.45 -26.02
C LYS A 171 26.98 13.75 -25.26
N PRO A 172 27.30 14.85 -25.96
CA PRO A 172 27.34 16.19 -25.37
C PRO A 172 26.02 16.52 -24.65
N SER A 173 26.09 17.27 -23.55
CA SER A 173 24.92 17.64 -22.74
C SER A 173 23.89 18.50 -23.49
N ASP A 174 24.30 19.17 -24.56
CA ASP A 174 23.46 19.98 -25.45
C ASP A 174 22.86 19.20 -26.63
N PHE A 175 23.10 17.89 -26.75
CA PHE A 175 22.67 17.06 -27.89
C PHE A 175 21.16 17.15 -28.20
N PHE A 176 20.31 17.30 -27.18
CA PHE A 176 18.85 17.44 -27.34
C PHE A 176 18.36 18.90 -27.38
N ASN A 177 19.23 19.91 -27.27
CA ASN A 177 18.81 21.32 -27.22
C ASN A 177 18.05 21.78 -28.47
N ALA A 178 18.31 21.17 -29.63
CA ALA A 178 17.56 21.44 -30.85
C ALA A 178 16.05 21.14 -30.74
N TRP A 179 15.65 20.23 -29.85
CA TRP A 179 14.24 19.86 -29.63
C TRP A 179 13.42 20.94 -28.93
N MET A 180 14.07 21.87 -28.22
CA MET A 180 13.42 23.06 -27.64
C MET A 180 12.88 24.02 -28.71
N LYS A 181 13.48 24.02 -29.91
CA LYS A 181 13.10 24.93 -30.99
C LYS A 181 11.70 24.59 -31.49
N ASP A 182 10.80 25.57 -31.44
CA ASP A 182 9.40 25.45 -31.88
C ASP A 182 8.66 24.26 -31.23
N SER A 183 9.08 23.90 -30.01
CA SER A 183 8.66 22.70 -29.25
C SER A 183 7.14 22.58 -29.13
N LEU A 184 6.61 21.39 -29.41
CA LEU A 184 5.19 21.08 -29.28
C LEU A 184 4.77 20.68 -27.85
N SER A 185 5.68 20.78 -26.87
CA SER A 185 5.49 20.37 -25.48
C SER A 185 4.14 20.85 -24.93
N THR A 186 3.45 19.97 -24.19
CA THR A 186 2.06 20.18 -23.78
C THR A 186 1.92 20.05 -22.27
N LEU A 187 1.46 21.12 -21.61
CA LEU A 187 0.94 21.03 -20.25
C LEU A 187 -0.55 20.75 -20.33
N ARG A 188 -0.97 19.64 -19.71
CA ARG A 188 -2.37 19.18 -19.72
C ARG A 188 -2.89 19.17 -18.30
N LEU A 189 -3.86 20.04 -18.01
CA LEU A 189 -4.64 19.98 -16.79
C LEU A 189 -5.70 18.88 -16.96
N LEU A 190 -5.82 17.93 -16.03
CA LEU A 190 -6.85 16.89 -16.03
C LEU A 190 -7.65 16.89 -14.74
N HIS A 191 -8.96 16.70 -14.88
CA HIS A 191 -9.86 16.39 -13.79
C HIS A 191 -10.63 15.10 -14.11
N TYR A 192 -10.57 14.16 -13.18
CA TYR A 192 -11.27 12.88 -13.22
C TYR A 192 -12.42 12.93 -12.20
N PRO A 193 -13.62 13.38 -12.61
CA PRO A 193 -14.74 13.59 -11.69
C PRO A 193 -15.15 12.29 -10.99
N ARG A 194 -15.67 12.39 -9.76
CA ARG A 194 -16.21 11.24 -9.04
C ARG A 194 -17.46 10.71 -9.73
N VAL A 195 -17.41 9.47 -10.20
CA VAL A 195 -18.57 8.79 -10.77
C VAL A 195 -19.45 8.26 -9.63
N PHE A 196 -20.56 8.94 -9.37
CA PHE A 196 -21.63 8.40 -8.53
C PHE A 196 -22.33 7.26 -9.29
N ARG A 197 -22.72 6.18 -8.59
CA ARG A 197 -23.48 5.07 -9.19
C ARG A 197 -24.86 5.55 -9.63
N ASN A 198 -25.02 5.78 -10.93
CA ASN A 198 -26.29 5.67 -11.65
C ASN A 198 -26.18 4.45 -12.58
N GLU A 199 -27.21 3.61 -12.60
CA GLU A 199 -27.13 2.18 -12.96
C GLU A 199 -27.13 1.87 -14.49
N GLU A 200 -26.77 2.83 -15.36
CA GLU A 200 -27.01 2.72 -16.81
C GLU A 200 -25.81 3.02 -17.75
N ILE A 201 -24.58 3.18 -17.23
CA ILE A 201 -23.38 3.29 -18.09
C ILE A 201 -22.58 1.99 -17.96
N GLY A 202 -22.52 1.24 -19.07
CA GLY A 202 -22.20 -0.18 -19.10
C GLY A 202 -20.89 -0.60 -18.43
N ASP A 203 -20.93 -1.77 -17.78
CA ASP A 203 -19.81 -2.41 -17.10
C ASP A 203 -18.70 -2.87 -18.08
N SER A 204 -17.84 -1.94 -18.48
CA SER A 204 -16.52 -2.23 -19.05
C SER A 204 -15.55 -2.72 -17.97
N VAL A 205 -15.82 -3.93 -17.45
CA VAL A 205 -14.92 -4.61 -16.53
C VAL A 205 -13.70 -5.11 -17.32
N ASN A 206 -12.53 -4.53 -17.04
CA ASN A 206 -11.27 -4.96 -17.62
C ASN A 206 -10.89 -6.38 -17.14
N VAL A 207 -9.91 -7.00 -17.83
CA VAL A 207 -9.55 -8.43 -17.68
C VAL A 207 -9.21 -8.85 -16.23
N ASP A 208 -8.80 -7.91 -15.37
CA ASP A 208 -8.45 -8.11 -13.96
C ASP A 208 -9.53 -7.63 -12.96
N GLY A 209 -10.73 -7.27 -13.42
CA GLY A 209 -11.84 -6.83 -12.56
C GLY A 209 -11.76 -5.36 -12.12
N VAL A 210 -10.75 -4.62 -12.57
CA VAL A 210 -10.49 -3.24 -12.10
C VAL A 210 -11.14 -2.21 -13.01
N LYS A 211 -11.98 -1.32 -12.45
CA LYS A 211 -12.48 -0.15 -13.19
C LYS A 211 -11.36 0.87 -13.39
N LEU A 212 -11.17 1.27 -14.64
CA LEU A 212 -10.14 2.24 -15.03
C LEU A 212 -10.76 3.63 -15.24
N SER A 213 -9.89 4.64 -15.23
CA SER A 213 -10.14 5.99 -15.72
C SER A 213 -9.10 6.43 -16.74
N CYS A 214 -8.07 5.61 -17.01
CA CYS A 214 -7.27 5.66 -18.22
C CYS A 214 -6.77 4.25 -18.51
N THR A 215 -6.97 3.80 -19.74
CA THR A 215 -6.62 2.44 -20.19
C THR A 215 -5.08 2.23 -20.29
N PRO A 216 -4.61 0.97 -20.32
CA PRO A 216 -3.20 0.62 -20.54
C PRO A 216 -2.59 1.25 -21.81
N HIS A 217 -1.55 2.07 -21.65
CA HIS A 217 -0.82 2.69 -22.77
C HIS A 217 0.66 2.96 -22.43
N THR A 218 1.44 3.31 -23.44
CA THR A 218 2.73 4.00 -23.29
C THR A 218 2.58 5.42 -23.82
N ASP A 219 3.35 6.37 -23.28
CA ASP A 219 3.42 7.71 -23.85
C ASP A 219 4.12 7.67 -25.21
N SER A 220 3.56 8.31 -26.23
CA SER A 220 4.12 8.27 -27.58
C SER A 220 5.39 9.11 -27.78
N GLY A 221 5.64 10.05 -26.87
CA GLY A 221 6.59 11.14 -27.03
C GLY A 221 8.00 10.87 -26.53
N ILE A 222 8.61 11.93 -25.99
CA ILE A 222 9.98 11.90 -25.46
C ILE A 222 10.02 11.65 -23.95
N LEU A 223 9.51 12.59 -23.15
CA LEU A 223 9.65 12.60 -21.69
C LEU A 223 8.41 13.23 -21.05
N THR A 224 7.81 12.57 -20.07
CA THR A 224 6.65 13.07 -19.32
C THR A 224 7.05 13.44 -17.91
N LEU A 225 6.61 14.61 -17.43
CA LEU A 225 6.76 15.09 -16.05
C LEU A 225 5.36 15.25 -15.46
N LEU A 226 5.01 14.46 -14.45
CA LEU A 226 3.65 14.36 -13.90
C LEU A 226 3.60 14.83 -12.44
N HIS A 227 2.84 15.90 -12.20
CA HIS A 227 2.28 16.18 -10.87
C HIS A 227 0.96 15.40 -10.72
N GLN A 228 0.87 14.53 -9.70
CA GLN A 228 -0.37 13.88 -9.30
C GLN A 228 -0.77 14.25 -7.87
N ASP A 229 -2.06 14.18 -7.56
CA ASP A 229 -2.60 14.49 -6.25
C ASP A 229 -2.63 13.25 -5.32
N ALA A 230 -3.02 13.47 -4.05
CA ALA A 230 -3.14 12.43 -3.04
C ALA A 230 -4.26 11.39 -3.31
N THR A 231 -5.06 11.56 -4.36
CA THR A 231 -6.07 10.56 -4.76
C THR A 231 -5.41 9.32 -5.40
N GLY A 232 -4.20 9.47 -5.95
CA GLY A 232 -3.39 8.36 -6.48
C GLY A 232 -4.02 7.68 -7.70
N GLY A 233 -3.78 6.37 -7.87
CA GLY A 233 -4.42 5.55 -8.90
C GLY A 233 -3.61 5.32 -10.18
N LEU A 234 -2.45 5.94 -10.36
CA LEU A 234 -1.50 5.57 -11.41
C LEU A 234 -0.89 4.18 -11.10
N GLU A 235 -0.82 3.31 -12.10
CA GLU A 235 -0.15 2.01 -12.02
C GLU A 235 0.75 1.80 -13.24
N VAL A 236 1.96 1.28 -13.02
CA VAL A 236 3.01 1.08 -14.03
C VAL A 236 3.29 -0.42 -14.16
N ARG A 237 3.42 -0.94 -15.38
CA ARG A 237 3.54 -2.37 -15.65
C ARG A 237 5.00 -2.81 -15.69
N ASP A 238 5.39 -3.71 -14.79
CA ASP A 238 6.74 -4.25 -14.74
C ASP A 238 7.00 -5.31 -15.83
N ALA A 239 8.23 -5.84 -15.89
CA ALA A 239 8.59 -6.90 -16.84
C ALA A 239 7.89 -8.25 -16.60
N SER A 240 7.36 -8.52 -15.40
CA SER A 240 6.50 -9.70 -15.16
C SER A 240 5.08 -9.52 -15.71
N GLY A 241 4.73 -8.30 -16.14
CA GLY A 241 3.41 -7.91 -16.59
C GLY A 241 2.47 -7.50 -15.47
N THR A 242 2.97 -7.33 -14.25
CA THR A 242 2.25 -6.93 -13.02
C THR A 242 2.08 -5.42 -12.98
N TRP A 243 0.90 -4.95 -12.55
CA TRP A 243 0.62 -3.53 -12.36
C TRP A 243 1.10 -3.08 -10.96
N VAL A 244 2.10 -2.21 -10.94
CA VAL A 244 2.76 -1.67 -9.74
C VAL A 244 2.19 -0.28 -9.44
N PRO A 245 1.60 -0.03 -8.26
CA PRO A 245 1.09 1.29 -7.90
C PRO A 245 2.19 2.36 -7.86
N ALA A 246 1.87 3.54 -8.37
CA ALA A 246 2.68 4.75 -8.24
C ALA A 246 1.92 5.76 -7.35
N PRO A 247 1.95 5.61 -6.02
CA PRO A 247 1.23 6.49 -5.09
C PRO A 247 1.70 7.95 -5.13
N TYR A 248 0.96 8.83 -4.47
CA TYR A 248 1.41 10.22 -4.27
C TYR A 248 2.58 10.27 -3.28
N VAL A 249 3.71 10.81 -3.73
CA VAL A 249 4.86 11.13 -2.88
C VAL A 249 4.97 12.65 -2.78
N PRO A 250 4.76 13.26 -1.58
CA PRO A 250 4.77 14.71 -1.42
C PRO A 250 6.07 15.37 -1.90
N GLY A 251 5.94 16.49 -2.61
CA GLY A 251 7.10 17.25 -3.13
C GLY A 251 7.88 16.56 -4.26
N SER A 252 7.27 15.58 -4.94
CA SER A 252 7.86 14.85 -6.06
C SER A 252 7.00 14.90 -7.32
N ILE A 253 7.66 14.84 -8.48
CA ILE A 253 6.99 14.51 -9.74
C ILE A 253 7.32 13.07 -10.13
N VAL A 254 6.36 12.40 -10.77
CA VAL A 254 6.65 11.16 -11.51
C VAL A 254 7.22 11.55 -12.87
N VAL A 255 8.30 10.91 -13.31
CA VAL A 255 8.90 11.14 -14.63
C VAL A 255 9.05 9.82 -15.37
N ASN A 256 8.70 9.81 -16.66
CA ASN A 256 8.80 8.61 -17.49
C ASN A 256 9.22 8.87 -18.94
N ILE A 257 9.80 7.84 -19.54
CA ILE A 257 10.25 7.82 -20.93
C ILE A 257 9.10 7.41 -21.87
N GLY A 258 8.99 8.09 -23.02
CA GLY A 258 8.05 7.73 -24.08
C GLY A 258 8.65 6.84 -25.17
N ASP A 259 7.76 6.24 -25.98
CA ASP A 259 8.07 5.34 -27.10
C ASP A 259 9.20 5.86 -28.01
N LEU A 260 9.16 7.16 -28.33
CA LEU A 260 10.11 7.75 -29.26
C LEU A 260 11.49 7.92 -28.63
N MET A 261 11.56 8.31 -27.35
CA MET A 261 12.84 8.40 -26.64
C MET A 261 13.48 7.03 -26.39
N ALA A 262 12.68 5.98 -26.17
CA ALA A 262 13.18 4.61 -26.14
C ALA A 262 13.90 4.25 -27.46
N LYS A 263 13.33 4.58 -28.62
CA LYS A 263 13.98 4.41 -29.93
C LYS A 263 15.20 5.30 -30.10
N VAL A 264 15.12 6.58 -29.74
CA VAL A 264 16.25 7.52 -29.82
C VAL A 264 17.44 7.01 -29.02
N SER A 265 17.22 6.48 -27.83
CA SER A 265 18.27 5.90 -26.98
C SER A 265 18.92 4.63 -27.56
N GLY A 266 18.41 4.08 -28.66
CA GLY A 266 18.80 2.77 -29.19
C GLY A 266 18.34 1.63 -28.29
N GLU A 267 17.08 1.68 -27.84
CA GLU A 267 16.42 0.73 -26.93
C GLU A 267 17.12 0.57 -25.55
N ARG A 268 17.98 1.52 -25.19
CA ARG A 268 18.64 1.56 -23.88
C ARG A 268 17.70 2.03 -22.78
N PHE A 269 16.79 2.97 -23.07
CA PHE A 269 15.72 3.40 -22.18
C PHE A 269 14.41 2.66 -22.47
N THR A 270 13.61 2.45 -21.43
CA THR A 270 12.37 1.66 -21.47
C THR A 270 11.16 2.59 -21.45
N ALA A 271 10.31 2.52 -22.47
CA ALA A 271 8.98 3.14 -22.45
C ALA A 271 7.98 2.19 -21.78
N THR A 272 7.65 2.44 -20.51
CA THR A 272 6.91 1.47 -19.69
C THR A 272 5.41 1.71 -19.76
N MET A 273 4.65 0.62 -19.92
CA MET A 273 3.20 0.67 -20.03
C MET A 273 2.57 1.05 -18.69
N HIS A 274 1.61 1.96 -18.67
CA HIS A 274 0.95 2.45 -17.47
C HIS A 274 -0.56 2.63 -17.68
N ARG A 275 -1.32 2.71 -16.58
CA ARG A 275 -2.79 2.90 -16.57
C ARG A 275 -3.22 3.74 -15.37
N VAL A 276 -4.46 4.20 -15.34
CA VAL A 276 -5.04 4.90 -14.17
C VAL A 276 -6.31 4.19 -13.73
N ARG A 277 -6.37 3.81 -12.45
CA ARG A 277 -7.56 3.27 -11.79
C ARG A 277 -8.58 4.35 -11.48
N ALA A 278 -9.86 3.99 -11.51
CA ALA A 278 -10.92 4.87 -11.03
C ALA A 278 -10.82 5.03 -9.49
N PRO A 279 -11.07 6.25 -8.95
CA PRO A 279 -11.17 6.45 -7.51
C PRO A 279 -12.27 5.57 -6.89
N PRO A 280 -12.08 5.05 -5.66
CA PRO A 280 -13.12 4.28 -4.97
C PRO A 280 -14.42 5.10 -4.82
N SER A 281 -15.57 4.49 -5.11
CA SER A 281 -16.86 5.15 -4.88
C SER A 281 -17.08 5.41 -3.39
N PRO A 282 -17.58 6.58 -2.97
CA PRO A 282 -17.86 6.87 -1.57
C PRO A 282 -19.01 5.99 -1.04
N PRO A 283 -19.02 5.63 0.26
CA PRO A 283 -20.12 4.90 0.86
C PRO A 283 -21.42 5.75 0.85
N PRO A 284 -22.60 5.14 0.69
CA PRO A 284 -23.84 5.82 0.30
C PRO A 284 -24.54 6.66 1.41
N SER A 285 -23.80 7.25 2.35
CA SER A 285 -24.40 7.92 3.53
C SER A 285 -23.69 9.19 4.04
N THR A 286 -22.99 9.96 3.20
CA THR A 286 -22.48 11.29 3.57
C THR A 286 -23.40 12.39 3.05
N SER A 287 -24.31 12.89 3.90
CA SER A 287 -25.24 13.99 3.60
C SER A 287 -24.62 15.40 3.79
N SER A 288 -23.30 15.51 3.89
CA SER A 288 -22.57 16.79 3.87
C SER A 288 -22.33 17.22 2.42
N ARG A 289 -23.21 18.08 1.89
CA ARG A 289 -23.13 18.60 0.51
C ARG A 289 -22.01 19.62 0.26
N GLU A 290 -21.25 19.97 1.29
CA GLU A 290 -20.25 21.05 1.26
C GLU A 290 -18.88 20.50 1.72
N SER A 291 -17.83 20.83 0.97
CA SER A 291 -16.42 20.42 1.18
C SER A 291 -16.03 18.94 0.93
N SER A 292 -16.26 18.45 -0.30
CA SER A 292 -15.25 17.71 -1.11
C SER A 292 -15.87 17.00 -2.33
N SER A 293 -16.38 17.79 -3.28
CA SER A 293 -16.79 17.33 -4.62
C SER A 293 -15.62 16.92 -5.52
N ALA A 294 -14.37 17.22 -5.11
CA ALA A 294 -13.18 17.03 -5.93
C ALA A 294 -12.95 15.56 -6.34
N GLY A 295 -12.90 15.35 -7.66
CA GLY A 295 -12.32 14.16 -8.26
C GLY A 295 -10.80 14.12 -8.12
N ARG A 296 -10.14 13.25 -8.89
CA ARG A 296 -8.67 13.22 -8.98
C ARG A 296 -8.19 14.33 -9.93
N TYR A 297 -7.20 15.10 -9.50
CA TYR A 297 -6.46 16.02 -10.37
C TYR A 297 -5.12 15.41 -10.80
N SER A 298 -4.73 15.68 -12.06
CA SER A 298 -3.51 15.15 -12.65
C SER A 298 -2.98 16.17 -13.64
N VAL A 299 -1.69 16.50 -13.56
CA VAL A 299 -1.09 17.53 -14.41
C VAL A 299 0.21 17.00 -15.03
N PRO A 300 0.11 16.22 -16.12
CA PRO A 300 1.27 15.87 -16.94
C PRO A 300 1.70 17.03 -17.83
N PHE A 301 3.01 17.25 -17.86
CA PHE A 301 3.74 18.01 -18.87
C PHE A 301 4.47 17.02 -19.78
N PHE A 302 4.09 16.97 -21.04
CA PHE A 302 4.75 16.19 -22.08
C PHE A 302 5.81 17.07 -22.74
N PHE A 303 7.09 16.73 -22.58
CA PHE A 303 8.15 17.35 -23.37
C PHE A 303 8.15 16.73 -24.77
N GLU A 304 8.00 17.57 -25.79
CA GLU A 304 7.87 17.14 -27.17
C GLU A 304 8.68 18.06 -28.12
N PRO A 305 9.43 17.52 -29.09
CA PRO A 305 10.15 18.29 -30.10
C PRO A 305 9.25 19.19 -30.96
N GLY A 306 9.86 20.12 -31.70
CA GLY A 306 9.12 20.96 -32.65
C GLY A 306 8.55 20.21 -33.84
N GLU A 307 7.53 20.76 -34.50
CA GLU A 307 6.76 20.09 -35.55
C GLU A 307 7.64 19.56 -36.71
N ASN A 308 8.64 20.35 -37.12
CA ASN A 308 9.58 20.03 -38.20
C ASN A 308 10.89 19.39 -37.70
N CYS A 309 10.95 18.99 -36.43
CA CYS A 309 12.17 18.42 -35.86
C CYS A 309 12.40 17.00 -36.40
N VAL A 310 13.59 16.76 -36.96
CA VAL A 310 14.04 15.42 -37.34
C VAL A 310 14.60 14.73 -36.11
N ILE A 311 14.09 13.54 -35.81
CA ILE A 311 14.44 12.74 -34.65
C ILE A 311 15.18 11.50 -35.12
N GLU A 312 16.39 11.32 -34.61
CA GLU A 312 17.34 10.27 -35.03
C GLU A 312 17.81 9.47 -33.82
N SER A 313 18.27 8.24 -34.03
CA SER A 313 18.89 7.47 -32.95
C SER A 313 20.24 8.08 -32.54
N VAL A 314 20.58 8.03 -31.26
CA VAL A 314 21.91 8.43 -30.77
C VAL A 314 23.05 7.59 -31.36
N SER A 315 22.77 6.41 -31.94
CA SER A 315 23.76 5.65 -32.72
C SER A 315 24.08 6.27 -34.08
N GLY A 316 23.17 7.07 -34.65
CA GLY A 316 23.18 7.43 -36.08
C GLY A 316 22.68 6.31 -37.00
N GLU A 317 22.23 5.18 -36.45
CA GLU A 317 21.73 4.03 -37.19
C GLU A 317 20.21 3.89 -36.98
N GLY A 318 19.44 3.78 -38.06
CA GLY A 318 17.98 3.62 -38.03
C GLY A 318 17.24 4.53 -39.02
N GLU A 319 15.92 4.53 -38.96
CA GLU A 319 15.07 5.47 -39.71
C GLU A 319 14.87 6.75 -38.90
N SER A 320 15.27 7.90 -39.47
CA SER A 320 14.95 9.23 -38.92
C SER A 320 13.45 9.53 -39.12
N VAL A 321 12.81 10.18 -38.14
CA VAL A 321 11.38 10.55 -38.24
C VAL A 321 11.17 12.05 -38.04
N VAL A 322 10.26 12.65 -38.82
CA VAL A 322 9.81 14.03 -38.57
C VAL A 322 8.77 13.99 -37.46
N TYR A 323 9.01 14.72 -36.37
CA TYR A 323 8.21 14.61 -35.15
C TYR A 323 6.73 14.93 -35.36
N GLY A 324 6.40 16.00 -36.11
CA GLY A 324 5.02 16.38 -36.41
C GLY A 324 4.25 15.37 -37.28
N GLU A 325 4.95 14.56 -38.09
CA GLU A 325 4.35 13.45 -38.83
C GLU A 325 4.12 12.25 -37.91
N HIS A 326 5.11 11.92 -37.07
CA HIS A 326 5.00 10.87 -36.06
C HIS A 326 3.81 11.10 -35.12
N LEU A 327 3.69 12.31 -34.58
CA LEU A 327 2.60 12.70 -33.70
C LEU A 327 1.24 12.59 -34.41
N ARG A 328 1.09 13.13 -35.63
CA ARG A 328 -0.16 12.99 -36.42
C ARG A 328 -0.53 11.54 -36.72
N MET A 329 0.44 10.65 -36.92
CA MET A 329 0.18 9.23 -37.11
C MET A 329 -0.28 8.54 -35.82
N LYS A 330 0.29 8.91 -34.66
CA LYS A 330 -0.17 8.45 -33.33
C LYS A 330 -1.56 8.97 -32.99
N MET A 331 -1.86 10.25 -33.27
CA MET A 331 -3.15 10.87 -32.97
C MET A 331 -4.35 10.15 -33.61
N LYS A 332 -4.18 9.50 -34.77
CA LYS A 332 -5.23 8.69 -35.42
C LYS A 332 -5.71 7.50 -34.58
N THR A 333 -4.97 7.10 -33.53
CA THR A 333 -5.37 6.04 -32.59
C THR A 333 -6.06 6.58 -31.33
N TRP A 334 -6.23 7.90 -31.21
CA TRP A 334 -6.85 8.54 -30.04
C TRP A 334 -8.31 8.91 -30.36
N VAL A 335 -9.23 8.57 -29.45
CA VAL A 335 -10.69 8.77 -29.61
C VAL A 335 -11.04 10.22 -30.02
N GLU A 336 -10.36 11.20 -29.43
CA GLU A 336 -10.56 12.64 -29.68
C GLU A 336 -10.28 13.10 -31.13
N PHE A 337 -9.61 12.26 -31.93
CA PHE A 337 -9.11 12.58 -33.29
C PHE A 337 -9.45 11.51 -34.34
N MET A 338 -10.26 10.50 -34.00
CA MET A 338 -10.77 9.52 -34.97
C MET A 338 -11.69 10.20 -36.01
N ASP A 339 -11.67 9.72 -37.25
CA ASP A 339 -12.50 10.28 -38.33
C ASP A 339 -13.91 9.68 -38.33
N ASP A 340 -14.91 10.50 -38.65
CA ASP A 340 -16.33 10.11 -38.86
C ASP A 340 -16.53 9.08 -40.00
N SER A 341 -15.47 8.60 -40.66
CA SER A 341 -15.54 7.71 -41.82
C SER A 341 -15.91 6.26 -41.50
N GLY A 342 -16.03 5.89 -40.21
CA GLY A 342 -16.48 4.57 -39.77
C GLY A 342 -15.61 3.38 -40.23
N SER A 343 -14.41 3.66 -40.74
CA SER A 343 -13.54 2.69 -41.40
C SER A 343 -12.28 2.43 -40.58
N VAL A 344 -12.37 1.44 -39.69
CA VAL A 344 -11.16 0.80 -39.12
C VAL A 344 -10.31 0.29 -40.29
N PRO A 345 -9.02 0.66 -40.40
CA PRO A 345 -8.12 -0.01 -41.32
C PRO A 345 -7.95 -1.45 -40.85
N LEU A 346 -8.73 -2.36 -41.43
CA LEU A 346 -8.59 -3.80 -41.22
C LEU A 346 -7.16 -4.20 -41.61
N TRP A 347 -6.31 -4.41 -40.61
CA TRP A 347 -4.99 -4.99 -40.81
C TRP A 347 -5.15 -6.47 -41.16
N HIS A 348 -5.49 -6.72 -42.43
CA HIS A 348 -5.37 -8.05 -43.02
C HIS A 348 -3.88 -8.31 -43.29
N PRO A 349 -3.26 -9.33 -42.66
CA PRO A 349 -1.94 -9.80 -43.07
C PRO A 349 -2.09 -10.42 -44.46
N THR A 350 -1.89 -9.62 -45.50
CA THR A 350 -1.93 -10.09 -46.87
C THR A 350 -0.84 -11.15 -47.08
N ARG A 351 -1.25 -12.31 -47.59
CA ARG A 351 -0.38 -13.46 -47.85
C ARG A 351 0.60 -13.19 -49.00
N ARG A 352 1.60 -12.31 -48.81
CA ARG A 352 2.70 -12.13 -49.78
C ARG A 352 4.08 -11.76 -49.24
N ASN A 353 4.24 -11.33 -47.98
CA ASN A 353 5.57 -11.05 -47.41
C ASN A 353 6.14 -12.16 -46.48
N ALA A 354 5.40 -13.25 -46.25
CA ALA A 354 5.87 -14.43 -45.51
C ALA A 354 6.84 -15.34 -46.31
N ARG A 355 7.63 -14.79 -47.26
CA ARG A 355 8.59 -15.53 -48.10
C ARG A 355 9.86 -14.74 -48.47
N VAL A 356 10.41 -13.94 -47.55
CA VAL A 356 11.80 -13.43 -47.67
C VAL A 356 12.62 -13.67 -46.39
N ASN A 357 12.08 -13.35 -45.21
CA ASN A 357 12.82 -13.45 -43.93
C ASN A 357 12.76 -14.83 -43.24
N GLN A 358 12.78 -15.92 -44.02
CA GLN A 358 13.00 -17.29 -43.52
C GLN A 358 14.18 -17.98 -44.22
N ARG A 359 15.13 -17.19 -44.77
CA ARG A 359 16.39 -17.69 -45.37
C ARG A 359 17.65 -16.98 -44.87
N ARG A 360 17.57 -16.26 -43.75
CA ARG A 360 18.71 -15.54 -43.15
C ARG A 360 19.03 -15.95 -41.71
N LEU A 361 18.35 -16.96 -41.16
CA LEU A 361 18.56 -17.47 -39.78
C LEU A 361 18.97 -18.96 -39.70
N GLU A 362 19.37 -19.58 -40.82
CA GLU A 362 19.88 -20.97 -40.89
C GLU A 362 21.33 -21.04 -41.42
N ARG A 363 22.10 -19.96 -41.23
CA ARG A 363 23.55 -19.94 -41.50
C ARG A 363 24.28 -19.11 -40.45
N ILE A 364 24.60 -19.74 -39.31
CA ILE A 364 25.81 -19.59 -38.47
C ILE A 364 25.63 -20.58 -37.30
N THR A 365 25.96 -21.86 -37.56
CA THR A 365 26.07 -22.95 -36.56
C THR A 365 26.86 -24.12 -37.16
N ALA A 366 28.11 -23.87 -37.53
CA ALA A 366 29.12 -24.88 -37.83
C ALA A 366 30.52 -24.24 -37.78
N PHE A 367 31.52 -25.02 -37.35
CA PHE A 367 32.90 -24.61 -37.04
C PHE A 367 33.04 -23.69 -35.79
N ALA A 368 33.95 -23.94 -34.84
CA ALA A 368 34.98 -24.98 -34.76
C ALA A 368 35.23 -25.45 -33.31
N LEU A 369 35.75 -26.67 -33.17
CA LEU A 369 36.40 -27.18 -31.97
C LEU A 369 37.84 -27.58 -32.33
N MET A 370 38.76 -27.46 -31.37
CA MET A 370 40.18 -27.88 -31.39
C MET A 370 41.22 -27.00 -32.12
N ALA A 371 41.97 -26.26 -31.31
CA ALA A 371 43.44 -26.21 -31.34
C ALA A 371 43.94 -25.88 -29.91
N GLN A 372 45.16 -26.32 -29.54
CA GLN A 372 45.65 -26.33 -28.14
C GLN A 372 46.71 -25.24 -27.87
N LEU A 373 46.63 -24.59 -26.69
CA LEU A 373 47.70 -24.25 -25.69
C LEU A 373 49.09 -23.66 -26.11
N PRO A 374 49.91 -23.06 -25.19
CA PRO A 374 49.67 -22.45 -23.86
C PRO A 374 50.43 -21.09 -23.64
N GLN A 375 50.59 -20.68 -22.37
CA GLN A 375 51.43 -19.58 -21.79
C GLN A 375 50.75 -18.19 -21.73
N PHE A 376 50.86 -17.36 -20.68
CA PHE A 376 51.71 -17.33 -19.47
C PHE A 376 50.91 -17.13 -18.14
N SER A 377 51.58 -17.31 -17.00
CA SER A 377 51.01 -17.29 -15.63
C SER A 377 51.20 -15.96 -14.87
N ALA A 378 50.59 -15.89 -13.67
CA ALA A 378 50.68 -14.85 -12.62
C ALA A 378 49.89 -13.55 -12.90
N PHE A 379 49.14 -12.95 -11.96
CA PHE A 379 49.30 -12.94 -10.49
C PHE A 379 47.99 -13.19 -9.71
N HIS A 380 48.10 -13.93 -8.61
CA HIS A 380 47.21 -13.80 -7.43
C HIS A 380 48.07 -13.38 -6.23
N LEU A 381 48.00 -12.11 -5.80
CA LEU A 381 48.20 -11.70 -4.40
C LEU A 381 47.84 -10.23 -4.17
N ALA A 382 46.63 -9.94 -3.66
CA ALA A 382 46.26 -8.67 -3.02
C ALA A 382 44.88 -8.82 -2.34
N LEU A 383 44.78 -9.66 -1.32
CA LEU A 383 43.66 -9.64 -0.37
C LEU A 383 44.13 -8.92 0.91
N ALA A 384 43.18 -8.30 1.62
CA ALA A 384 43.34 -7.67 2.93
C ALA A 384 44.15 -6.35 2.97
N LEU A 385 43.48 -5.23 2.66
CA LEU A 385 43.72 -3.91 3.28
C LEU A 385 42.59 -2.89 2.99
N LEU A 386 41.31 -3.29 3.14
CA LEU A 386 40.15 -2.39 3.04
C LEU A 386 39.06 -2.72 4.08
N LEU A 387 39.45 -2.64 5.36
CA LEU A 387 38.56 -2.44 6.51
C LEU A 387 39.16 -1.24 7.26
N PRO A 388 38.69 -0.01 6.99
CA PRO A 388 37.37 0.41 7.48
C PRO A 388 36.61 1.39 6.54
N VAL A 389 35.61 0.91 5.80
CA VAL A 389 34.66 1.79 5.07
C VAL A 389 33.20 1.43 5.35
N LEU A 390 32.91 0.16 5.69
CA LEU A 390 31.55 -0.31 5.99
C LEU A 390 30.90 0.35 7.22
N ALA A 391 31.68 0.95 8.13
CA ALA A 391 31.15 1.59 9.33
C ALA A 391 30.54 2.98 9.11
N SER A 392 30.90 3.70 8.04
CA SER A 392 30.30 5.01 7.73
C SER A 392 29.04 4.87 6.88
N ALA A 393 29.02 3.96 5.91
CA ALA A 393 27.92 3.77 4.97
C ALA A 393 26.58 3.37 5.63
N GLN A 394 26.61 2.72 6.80
CA GLN A 394 25.40 2.32 7.51
C GLN A 394 24.60 3.53 8.05
N CYS A 395 25.23 4.69 8.26
CA CYS A 395 24.57 5.91 8.72
C CYS A 395 23.84 6.70 7.62
N ASP A 396 24.13 6.42 6.35
CA ASP A 396 23.54 7.15 5.21
C ASP A 396 22.08 6.72 4.95
N ILE A 397 21.66 5.58 5.52
CA ILE A 397 20.28 5.09 5.50
C ILE A 397 19.47 5.90 6.53
N PRO A 398 18.37 6.58 6.14
CA PRO A 398 17.53 7.31 7.09
C PRO A 398 16.80 6.34 8.04
N PRO A 399 16.43 6.76 9.26
CA PRO A 399 15.62 5.93 10.16
C PRO A 399 14.28 5.56 9.53
N LEU A 400 13.93 4.29 9.62
CA LEU A 400 12.68 3.73 9.10
C LEU A 400 11.50 4.19 9.96
N THR A 401 10.66 5.08 9.42
CA THR A 401 9.47 5.59 10.09
C THR A 401 8.22 4.79 9.71
N LEU A 402 7.57 4.17 10.69
CA LEU A 402 6.39 3.34 10.53
C LEU A 402 5.24 3.88 11.38
N VAL A 403 4.21 4.40 10.72
CA VAL A 403 3.05 4.99 11.40
C VAL A 403 2.19 3.90 12.04
N TRP A 404 1.75 4.13 13.27
CA TRP A 404 0.79 3.29 13.99
C TRP A 404 -0.60 3.96 13.97
N SER A 405 -1.39 3.63 12.95
CA SER A 405 -2.68 4.26 12.64
C SER A 405 -3.79 3.21 12.48
N ASN A 406 -4.94 3.60 11.92
CA ASN A 406 -6.00 2.66 11.56
C ASN A 406 -5.76 2.16 10.12
N THR A 407 -5.60 0.85 9.97
CA THR A 407 -5.28 0.18 8.71
C THR A 407 -6.41 -0.76 8.31
N THR A 408 -6.77 -0.73 7.03
CA THR A 408 -7.69 -1.67 6.41
C THR A 408 -6.93 -2.94 6.01
N VAL A 409 -7.35 -4.08 6.54
CA VAL A 409 -6.66 -5.38 6.41
C VAL A 409 -7.49 -6.45 5.69
N SER A 410 -8.74 -6.14 5.30
CA SER A 410 -9.59 -6.99 4.46
C SER A 410 -9.73 -6.45 3.02
N GLN A 411 -10.14 -7.32 2.10
CA GLN A 411 -10.29 -6.97 0.68
C GLN A 411 -11.53 -6.09 0.39
N ASP A 412 -12.56 -6.18 1.22
CA ASP A 412 -13.84 -5.46 1.08
C ASP A 412 -13.83 -4.07 1.74
N GLY A 413 -12.80 -3.78 2.55
CA GLY A 413 -12.67 -2.55 3.32
C GLY A 413 -13.23 -2.58 4.75
N LEU A 414 -13.97 -3.63 5.16
CA LEU A 414 -14.69 -3.67 6.44
C LEU A 414 -13.83 -4.11 7.64
N GLY A 415 -12.83 -4.95 7.39
CA GLY A 415 -11.84 -5.39 8.37
C GLY A 415 -10.80 -4.30 8.61
N VAL A 416 -11.03 -3.47 9.64
CA VAL A 416 -10.07 -2.46 10.10
C VAL A 416 -9.47 -2.83 11.44
N ALA A 417 -8.17 -2.59 11.58
CA ALA A 417 -7.37 -2.81 12.77
C ALA A 417 -6.47 -1.60 13.03
N ARG A 418 -6.22 -1.26 14.30
CA ARG A 418 -5.24 -0.22 14.66
C ARG A 418 -3.88 -0.86 14.89
N GLY A 419 -2.88 -0.51 14.08
CA GLY A 419 -1.59 -1.19 14.05
C GLY A 419 -0.56 -0.45 13.20
N ILE A 420 0.64 -1.02 13.10
CA ILE A 420 1.64 -0.66 12.10
C ILE A 420 1.35 -1.48 10.86
N GLU A 421 1.08 -0.80 9.75
CA GLU A 421 0.87 -1.44 8.46
C GLU A 421 2.18 -2.05 7.93
N LEU A 422 2.13 -3.32 7.52
CA LEU A 422 3.13 -3.99 6.67
C LEU A 422 2.41 -4.84 5.61
N GLY A 423 2.97 -4.93 4.41
CA GLY A 423 2.50 -5.83 3.36
C GLY A 423 3.26 -7.15 3.39
N ILE A 424 2.57 -8.30 3.36
CA ILE A 424 3.18 -9.63 3.48
C ILE A 424 2.91 -10.48 2.23
N GLY A 425 3.97 -11.00 1.61
CA GLY A 425 3.91 -11.82 0.40
C GLY A 425 3.82 -11.05 -0.90
N SER A 426 3.86 -11.72 -2.06
CA SER A 426 3.82 -11.07 -3.37
C SER A 426 2.68 -11.59 -4.27
N PRO A 427 1.63 -10.81 -4.55
CA PRO A 427 1.37 -9.43 -4.09
C PRO A 427 1.13 -9.33 -2.57
N HIS A 428 1.37 -8.12 -2.04
CA HIS A 428 1.33 -7.83 -0.61
C HIS A 428 -0.08 -8.00 -0.03
N GLN A 429 -0.19 -8.85 0.98
CA GLN A 429 -1.39 -8.99 1.81
C GLN A 429 -1.22 -8.10 3.05
N ILE A 430 -2.13 -7.15 3.25
CA ILE A 430 -1.97 -6.08 4.24
C ILE A 430 -2.26 -6.59 5.65
N PHE A 431 -1.32 -6.32 6.56
CA PHE A 431 -1.43 -6.58 7.99
C PHE A 431 -1.26 -5.30 8.79
N ALA A 432 -1.95 -5.22 9.93
CA ALA A 432 -1.82 -4.17 10.92
C ALA A 432 -1.28 -4.78 12.22
N PHE A 433 0.03 -4.68 12.44
CA PHE A 433 0.68 -5.32 13.58
C PHE A 433 0.64 -4.47 14.85
N ARG A 434 0.69 -5.11 16.02
CA ARG A 434 1.02 -4.45 17.29
C ARG A 434 2.49 -4.67 17.65
N PRO A 435 3.28 -3.62 17.89
CA PRO A 435 4.57 -3.72 18.55
C PRO A 435 4.52 -4.62 19.79
N ALA A 436 5.52 -5.49 19.93
CA ALA A 436 5.62 -6.46 21.01
C ALA A 436 7.08 -6.64 21.47
N THR A 437 7.41 -6.19 22.66
CA THR A 437 8.79 -6.18 23.21
C THR A 437 9.23 -7.54 23.77
N THR A 438 8.28 -8.41 24.05
CA THR A 438 8.45 -9.78 24.56
C THR A 438 8.70 -10.79 23.43
N LEU A 439 8.27 -10.47 22.19
CA LEU A 439 8.39 -11.34 21.00
C LEU A 439 9.69 -11.07 20.23
N ASN A 440 10.30 -12.13 19.70
CA ASN A 440 11.44 -12.02 18.79
C ASN A 440 11.11 -12.42 17.34
N ASN A 441 10.05 -13.20 17.10
CA ASN A 441 9.61 -13.60 15.76
C ASN A 441 8.36 -12.84 15.27
N THR A 442 8.31 -12.54 13.97
CA THR A 442 7.14 -11.88 13.34
C THR A 442 6.04 -12.91 13.15
N ARG A 443 5.02 -12.83 14.02
CA ARG A 443 3.90 -13.78 14.07
C ARG A 443 2.70 -13.20 13.35
N ILE A 444 2.22 -13.92 12.33
CA ILE A 444 1.05 -13.56 11.53
C ILE A 444 -0.05 -14.60 11.64
N ASN A 445 -1.29 -14.17 11.43
CA ASN A 445 -2.46 -15.04 11.45
C ASN A 445 -2.69 -15.67 10.07
N ASN A 446 -3.05 -16.96 10.06
CA ASN A 446 -3.49 -17.66 8.85
C ASN A 446 -4.92 -17.21 8.50
N VAL A 447 -5.23 -16.99 7.22
CA VAL A 447 -6.61 -16.65 6.78
C VAL A 447 -7.63 -17.73 7.16
N LEU A 448 -7.18 -18.99 7.28
CA LEU A 448 -8.00 -20.11 7.73
C LEU A 448 -8.52 -19.94 9.16
N ASN A 449 -7.85 -19.14 10.00
CA ASN A 449 -8.27 -18.88 11.39
C ASN A 449 -9.67 -18.21 11.46
N CYS A 450 -10.12 -17.60 10.37
CA CYS A 450 -11.43 -16.95 10.25
C CYS A 450 -12.51 -17.82 9.59
N GLY A 451 -12.20 -19.05 9.19
CA GLY A 451 -13.12 -19.99 8.52
C GLY A 451 -13.40 -19.66 7.05
N SER A 452 -13.53 -18.38 6.70
CA SER A 452 -13.51 -17.89 5.31
C SER A 452 -12.73 -16.58 5.19
N ALA A 453 -12.19 -16.32 4.01
CA ALA A 453 -11.54 -15.06 3.66
C ALA A 453 -12.51 -13.87 3.48
N SER A 454 -13.80 -14.06 3.77
CA SER A 454 -14.89 -13.08 3.72
C SER A 454 -15.51 -12.82 5.09
N ASN A 455 -14.74 -13.09 6.15
CA ASN A 455 -15.12 -12.86 7.54
C ASN A 455 -14.31 -11.66 8.05
N ASP A 456 -14.63 -10.50 7.49
CA ASP A 456 -13.80 -9.30 7.58
C ASP A 456 -13.75 -8.74 9.00
N SER A 457 -14.76 -9.03 9.83
CA SER A 457 -14.76 -8.80 11.27
C SER A 457 -13.66 -9.60 11.99
N CYS A 458 -13.49 -10.88 11.65
CA CYS A 458 -12.40 -11.71 12.17
C CYS A 458 -11.04 -11.27 11.63
N ILE A 459 -10.93 -11.01 10.32
CA ILE A 459 -9.68 -10.54 9.69
C ILE A 459 -9.23 -9.21 10.34
N GLY A 460 -10.16 -8.29 10.59
CA GLY A 460 -9.92 -7.06 11.34
C GLY A 460 -9.49 -7.31 12.79
N ALA A 461 -10.13 -8.25 13.51
CA ALA A 461 -9.74 -8.60 14.88
C ALA A 461 -8.32 -9.19 14.98
N LEU A 462 -7.92 -9.98 13.97
CA LEU A 462 -6.58 -10.59 13.83
C LEU A 462 -5.53 -9.62 13.25
N GLY A 463 -5.94 -8.45 12.75
CA GLY A 463 -5.05 -7.48 12.12
C GLY A 463 -4.51 -7.93 10.76
N GLY A 464 -5.27 -8.74 10.02
CA GLY A 464 -4.89 -9.36 8.76
C GLY A 464 -4.99 -10.89 8.82
N GLY A 465 -5.10 -11.51 7.66
CA GLY A 465 -5.13 -12.96 7.49
C GLY A 465 -4.35 -13.34 6.24
N PHE A 466 -3.28 -14.11 6.41
CA PHE A 466 -2.38 -14.48 5.32
C PHE A 466 -2.89 -15.71 4.61
N ASP A 467 -3.02 -15.61 3.29
CA ASP A 467 -3.35 -16.71 2.40
C ASP A 467 -2.08 -17.14 1.63
N PRO A 468 -1.44 -18.27 2.00
CA PRO A 468 -0.25 -18.74 1.31
C PRO A 468 -0.45 -19.00 -0.17
N SER A 469 -1.68 -19.26 -0.63
CA SER A 469 -1.98 -19.53 -2.04
C SER A 469 -1.95 -18.26 -2.91
N LYS A 470 -2.01 -17.08 -2.29
CA LYS A 470 -1.98 -15.77 -2.97
C LYS A 470 -0.58 -15.18 -3.09
N SER A 471 0.39 -15.63 -2.29
CA SER A 471 1.78 -15.15 -2.36
C SER A 471 2.63 -16.04 -3.27
N LYS A 472 3.24 -15.43 -4.30
CA LYS A 472 4.17 -16.08 -5.24
C LYS A 472 5.58 -16.27 -4.65
N SER A 473 5.95 -15.45 -3.67
CA SER A 473 7.25 -15.45 -2.99
C SER A 473 7.26 -16.30 -1.71
N TYR A 474 6.10 -16.82 -1.30
CA TYR A 474 5.95 -17.70 -0.14
C TYR A 474 6.82 -18.96 -0.23
N SER A 475 7.78 -19.08 0.69
CA SER A 475 8.75 -20.18 0.70
C SER A 475 8.85 -20.82 2.09
N VAL A 476 8.21 -21.98 2.25
CA VAL A 476 8.24 -22.75 3.51
C VAL A 476 9.67 -23.23 3.82
N SER A 477 10.09 -23.02 5.06
CA SER A 477 11.38 -23.45 5.60
C SER A 477 11.20 -24.41 6.77
N ILE A 478 12.17 -25.29 7.00
CA ILE A 478 12.25 -26.01 8.28
C ILE A 478 12.86 -25.10 9.34
N LYS A 479 12.36 -25.14 10.59
CA LYS A 479 12.77 -24.22 11.67
C LYS A 479 14.30 -24.10 11.83
N SER A 480 15.03 -25.21 11.70
CA SER A 480 16.49 -25.27 11.83
C SER A 480 17.28 -24.61 10.68
N GLN A 481 16.64 -24.31 9.55
CA GLN A 481 17.23 -23.62 8.40
C GLN A 481 16.65 -22.20 8.20
N TRP A 482 15.57 -21.88 8.90
CA TRP A 482 14.88 -20.59 8.85
C TRP A 482 15.70 -19.49 9.55
N ASN A 483 15.78 -18.31 8.92
CA ASN A 483 16.65 -17.19 9.32
C ASN A 483 16.11 -16.28 10.44
N GLY A 484 14.99 -16.64 11.07
CA GLY A 484 14.37 -15.88 12.17
C GLY A 484 15.12 -15.96 13.51
N SER A 485 14.41 -15.72 14.61
CA SER A 485 14.91 -15.95 15.96
C SER A 485 14.64 -17.40 16.38
N GLN A 486 15.67 -18.08 16.89
CA GLN A 486 15.57 -19.44 17.44
C GLN A 486 15.31 -19.43 18.97
N VAL A 487 14.96 -18.27 19.52
CA VAL A 487 14.90 -18.01 20.97
C VAL A 487 13.48 -18.18 21.52
N ASP A 488 12.45 -17.86 20.73
CA ASP A 488 11.05 -17.98 21.16
C ASP A 488 10.64 -19.46 21.31
N ALA A 489 9.95 -19.80 22.42
CA ALA A 489 9.32 -21.10 22.57
C ALA A 489 8.07 -21.16 21.67
N GLU A 490 8.28 -21.73 20.49
CA GLU A 490 7.22 -22.28 19.67
C GLU A 490 7.28 -23.80 19.86
N ASP A 491 6.22 -24.37 20.41
CA ASP A 491 6.17 -25.78 20.81
C ASP A 491 6.51 -26.74 19.66
N SER A 492 7.17 -27.85 20.00
CA SER A 492 7.59 -28.88 19.06
C SER A 492 6.45 -29.75 18.51
N THR A 493 5.20 -29.32 18.69
CA THR A 493 3.97 -30.03 18.30
C THR A 493 3.64 -29.93 16.81
N GLY A 494 4.37 -29.10 16.06
CA GLY A 494 4.09 -28.83 14.64
C GLY A 494 3.07 -27.72 14.41
N ALA A 495 2.62 -27.03 15.48
CA ALA A 495 1.60 -25.99 15.48
C ALA A 495 1.94 -24.70 14.69
N TYR A 496 3.14 -24.60 14.11
CA TYR A 496 3.66 -23.41 13.45
C TYR A 496 4.33 -23.73 12.11
N VAL A 497 4.05 -22.90 11.12
CA VAL A 497 4.69 -22.85 9.81
C VAL A 497 5.74 -21.75 9.82
N TYR A 498 6.99 -22.13 9.55
CA TYR A 498 8.12 -21.22 9.39
C TYR A 498 8.35 -20.99 7.91
N PHE A 499 8.47 -19.74 7.48
CA PHE A 499 8.66 -19.43 6.07
C PHE A 499 9.34 -18.10 5.86
N ASN A 500 9.78 -17.91 4.63
CA ASN A 500 10.35 -16.67 4.13
C ASN A 500 9.42 -16.12 3.06
N ASP A 501 9.23 -14.81 3.05
CA ASP A 501 8.44 -14.13 2.04
C ASP A 501 8.93 -12.69 1.83
N ASP A 502 8.35 -11.98 0.88
CA ASP A 502 8.54 -10.53 0.72
C ASP A 502 7.75 -9.75 1.79
N VAL A 503 8.34 -8.69 2.35
CA VAL A 503 7.67 -7.82 3.33
C VAL A 503 7.86 -6.34 3.00
N GLY A 504 6.76 -5.64 2.74
CA GLY A 504 6.69 -4.20 2.50
C GLY A 504 6.51 -3.37 3.77
N PHE A 505 7.21 -2.24 3.84
CA PHE A 505 7.27 -1.34 4.99
C PHE A 505 6.53 -0.03 4.72
N GLN A 506 5.22 -0.10 4.47
CA GLN A 506 4.42 1.06 4.03
C GLN A 506 5.03 1.65 2.75
N ASN A 507 5.35 2.94 2.74
CA ASN A 507 6.01 3.61 1.61
C ASN A 507 7.55 3.56 1.67
N ASN A 508 8.15 2.84 2.63
CA ASN A 508 9.59 2.84 2.90
C ASN A 508 10.36 1.70 2.20
N GLY A 509 9.79 1.08 1.16
CA GLY A 509 10.39 -0.06 0.45
C GLY A 509 9.97 -1.43 1.00
N HIS A 510 10.75 -2.46 0.67
CA HIS A 510 10.47 -3.86 1.00
C HIS A 510 11.75 -4.65 1.25
N VAL A 511 11.63 -5.80 1.92
CA VAL A 511 12.74 -6.74 2.18
C VAL A 511 12.32 -8.14 1.78
N GLU A 512 13.00 -8.69 0.77
CA GLU A 512 12.83 -10.07 0.32
C GLU A 512 13.42 -11.08 1.33
N GLY A 513 12.84 -12.28 1.39
CA GLY A 513 13.34 -13.36 2.23
C GLY A 513 13.18 -13.10 3.73
N PHE A 514 12.22 -12.25 4.10
CA PHE A 514 11.96 -11.85 5.47
C PHE A 514 11.40 -13.02 6.30
N PRO A 515 11.90 -13.27 7.53
CA PRO A 515 11.45 -14.36 8.41
C PRO A 515 10.04 -14.14 8.97
N LEU A 516 9.12 -15.07 8.68
CA LEU A 516 7.74 -15.08 9.18
C LEU A 516 7.38 -16.42 9.86
N VAL A 517 6.52 -16.33 10.88
CA VAL A 517 5.89 -17.48 11.55
C VAL A 517 4.37 -17.32 11.46
N MET A 518 3.68 -18.40 11.11
CA MET A 518 2.21 -18.45 11.03
C MET A 518 1.71 -19.72 11.72
N ASP A 519 0.52 -19.66 12.32
CA ASP A 519 -0.14 -20.84 12.88
C ASP A 519 -0.46 -21.89 11.79
N SER A 520 -0.23 -23.17 12.10
CA SER A 520 -0.57 -24.29 11.20
C SER A 520 -2.02 -24.78 11.35
N GLU A 521 -2.68 -24.45 12.45
CA GLU A 521 -4.06 -24.83 12.77
C GLU A 521 -4.88 -23.61 13.19
N VAL A 522 -6.21 -23.76 13.23
CA VAL A 522 -7.15 -22.70 13.62
C VAL A 522 -7.14 -22.50 15.13
N PHE A 523 -6.13 -21.80 15.61
CA PHE A 523 -6.14 -21.21 16.94
C PHE A 523 -6.87 -19.86 16.88
N GLY A 524 -7.87 -19.67 17.74
CA GLY A 524 -8.60 -18.39 17.85
C GLY A 524 -7.67 -17.28 18.31
N GLY A 525 -7.07 -16.58 17.35
CA GLY A 525 -5.88 -15.76 17.55
C GLY A 525 -6.12 -14.37 18.15
N SER A 526 -5.02 -13.71 18.47
CA SER A 526 -4.97 -12.28 18.79
C SER A 526 -4.41 -11.49 17.59
N GLN A 527 -4.48 -10.16 17.65
CA GLN A 527 -3.92 -9.30 16.59
C GLN A 527 -2.42 -9.58 16.39
N ALA A 528 -1.97 -9.68 15.13
CA ALA A 528 -0.59 -10.00 14.76
C ALA A 528 0.46 -9.11 15.48
N GLY A 529 1.59 -9.71 15.86
CA GLY A 529 2.62 -9.09 16.70
C GLY A 529 3.91 -8.74 15.93
N LEU A 530 4.35 -7.48 16.03
CA LEU A 530 5.62 -6.99 15.48
C LEU A 530 6.73 -7.11 16.53
N PRO A 531 7.73 -7.98 16.36
CA PRO A 531 8.70 -8.27 17.41
C PRO A 531 9.69 -7.12 17.57
N LEU A 532 9.82 -6.63 18.79
CA LEU A 532 10.78 -5.64 19.23
C LEU A 532 11.64 -6.16 20.40
N GLY A 533 11.68 -7.48 20.61
CA GLY A 533 12.52 -8.12 21.63
C GLY A 533 14.01 -8.12 21.32
N THR A 534 14.81 -8.56 22.30
CA THR A 534 16.28 -8.51 22.32
C THR A 534 16.98 -9.25 21.17
N ASN A 535 16.30 -10.17 20.49
CA ASN A 535 16.80 -10.88 19.30
C ASN A 535 15.81 -10.79 18.13
N SER A 536 15.05 -9.69 18.05
CA SER A 536 14.03 -9.46 17.02
C SER A 536 14.51 -9.80 15.61
N SER A 537 13.75 -10.65 14.93
CA SER A 537 13.93 -10.96 13.52
C SER A 537 13.56 -9.77 12.64
N PHE A 538 12.58 -8.95 13.04
CA PHE A 538 12.16 -7.74 12.33
C PHE A 538 13.24 -6.66 12.34
N LEU A 539 13.78 -6.30 13.51
CA LEU A 539 14.81 -5.26 13.61
C LEU A 539 16.06 -5.66 12.80
N ARG A 540 16.47 -6.93 12.94
CA ARG A 540 17.60 -7.52 12.21
C ARG A 540 17.38 -7.52 10.70
N ALA A 541 16.20 -7.95 10.23
CA ALA A 541 15.87 -7.99 8.81
C ALA A 541 15.72 -6.60 8.19
N ALA A 542 15.18 -5.61 8.92
CA ALA A 542 15.11 -4.23 8.46
C ALA A 542 16.52 -3.61 8.26
N VAL A 543 17.47 -3.92 9.16
CA VAL A 543 18.86 -3.46 9.03
C VAL A 543 19.61 -4.22 7.94
N GLN A 544 19.44 -5.54 7.85
CA GLN A 544 20.10 -6.37 6.83
C GLN A 544 19.57 -6.13 5.42
N GLY A 545 18.28 -5.80 5.29
CA GLY A 545 17.64 -5.39 4.03
C GLY A 545 17.91 -3.94 3.64
N GLY A 546 18.69 -3.18 4.43
CA GLY A 546 19.10 -1.81 4.09
C GLY A 546 17.99 -0.75 4.23
N VAL A 547 16.86 -1.07 4.87
CA VAL A 547 15.77 -0.11 5.10
C VAL A 547 15.89 0.65 6.43
N ALA A 548 16.80 0.27 7.33
CA ALA A 548 17.10 0.99 8.57
C ALA A 548 18.61 1.00 8.92
N PRO A 549 19.15 2.08 9.52
CA PRO A 549 20.58 2.19 9.84
C PRO A 549 21.03 1.38 11.07
N SER A 550 20.13 1.03 12.00
CA SER A 550 20.47 0.19 13.16
C SER A 550 19.25 -0.46 13.81
N GLU A 551 19.49 -1.43 14.70
CA GLU A 551 18.43 -2.13 15.48
C GLU A 551 17.91 -1.29 16.67
N VAL A 552 18.42 -0.07 16.88
CA VAL A 552 17.91 0.88 17.89
C VAL A 552 16.51 1.33 17.48
N PHE A 553 15.57 1.48 18.40
CA PHE A 553 14.24 1.99 18.04
C PHE A 553 13.64 2.95 19.07
N GLY A 554 12.88 3.92 18.54
CA GLY A 554 12.03 4.84 19.29
C GLY A 554 10.56 4.49 19.05
N LEU A 555 9.74 4.48 20.10
CA LEU A 555 8.32 4.12 20.03
C LEU A 555 7.45 5.08 20.84
N TRP A 556 6.40 5.57 20.18
CA TRP A 556 5.23 6.19 20.81
C TRP A 556 3.97 5.52 20.29
N SER A 557 3.09 5.03 21.18
CA SER A 557 1.90 4.24 20.80
C SER A 557 0.72 5.06 20.29
N GLY A 558 0.80 6.39 20.35
CA GLY A 558 -0.33 7.27 20.09
C GLY A 558 -1.32 7.34 21.26
N SER A 559 -2.46 7.98 21.02
CA SER A 559 -3.58 8.09 21.98
C SER A 559 -4.80 7.32 21.47
N ARG A 560 -5.64 6.85 22.41
CA ARG A 560 -6.88 6.09 22.12
C ARG A 560 -8.12 6.70 22.80
N GLY A 561 -7.97 7.78 23.54
CA GLY A 561 -9.00 8.48 24.30
C GLY A 561 -10.07 9.17 23.46
N VAL A 562 -10.54 10.32 23.96
CA VAL A 562 -11.63 11.10 23.32
C VAL A 562 -11.18 11.63 21.94
N GLN A 563 -9.95 12.13 21.85
CA GLN A 563 -9.32 12.60 20.61
C GLN A 563 -8.09 11.72 20.31
N PRO A 564 -8.24 10.61 19.55
CA PRO A 564 -7.15 9.67 19.32
C PRO A 564 -6.09 10.28 18.41
N HIS A 565 -4.83 9.92 18.65
CA HIS A 565 -3.68 10.33 17.82
C HIS A 565 -2.90 9.11 17.35
N ASP A 566 -2.44 9.13 16.09
CA ASP A 566 -1.65 8.06 15.49
C ASP A 566 -0.23 8.03 16.06
N GLY A 567 0.23 6.83 16.42
CA GLY A 567 1.56 6.59 16.98
C GLY A 567 2.63 6.48 15.90
N LEU A 568 3.88 6.29 16.33
CA LEU A 568 5.02 6.15 15.44
C LEU A 568 6.07 5.21 16.05
N LEU A 569 6.52 4.24 15.26
CA LEU A 569 7.76 3.49 15.48
C LEU A 569 8.84 4.06 14.55
N VAL A 570 10.03 4.30 15.09
CA VAL A 570 11.22 4.70 14.33
C VAL A 570 12.29 3.65 14.55
N VAL A 571 12.73 2.95 13.51
CA VAL A 571 13.84 1.97 13.58
C VAL A 571 15.11 2.61 13.03
N GLY A 572 16.24 2.40 13.71
CA GLY A 572 17.50 3.11 13.48
C GLY A 572 17.60 4.49 14.14
N GLY A 573 16.68 4.84 15.04
CA GLY A 573 16.61 6.20 15.62
C GLY A 573 15.42 6.41 16.55
N TYR A 574 15.03 7.67 16.74
CA TYR A 574 13.82 8.08 17.46
C TYR A 574 13.24 9.38 16.89
N ASP A 575 11.95 9.64 17.13
CA ASP A 575 11.31 10.90 16.75
C ASP A 575 11.51 11.96 17.84
N ARG A 576 12.34 12.96 17.55
CA ARG A 576 12.65 14.05 18.47
C ARG A 576 11.45 14.96 18.72
N ALA A 577 10.56 15.13 17.75
CA ALA A 577 9.38 15.99 17.90
C ALA A 577 8.36 15.41 18.91
N ARG A 578 8.50 14.12 19.25
CA ARG A 578 7.68 13.41 20.24
C ARG A 578 8.27 13.38 21.63
N VAL A 579 9.53 13.75 21.80
CA VAL A 579 10.18 13.91 23.11
C VAL A 579 9.96 15.35 23.57
N LYS A 580 9.47 15.56 24.79
CA LYS A 580 9.27 16.91 25.33
C LYS A 580 10.60 17.70 25.30
N PRO A 581 10.69 18.90 24.66
CA PRO A 581 11.98 19.55 24.35
C PRO A 581 12.93 19.88 25.51
N SER A 582 12.44 19.86 26.76
CA SER A 582 13.23 20.09 27.97
C SER A 582 13.45 18.83 28.82
N SER A 583 13.11 17.65 28.29
CA SER A 583 13.24 16.36 28.98
C SER A 583 14.37 15.53 28.38
N ASN A 584 15.27 15.06 29.25
CA ASN A 584 16.22 14.01 28.91
C ASN A 584 15.57 12.63 29.09
N PHE A 585 16.07 11.63 28.36
CA PHE A 585 15.75 10.24 28.63
C PHE A 585 16.28 9.84 30.01
N THR A 586 15.42 9.23 30.83
CA THR A 586 15.83 8.53 32.05
C THR A 586 16.14 7.09 31.67
N THR A 587 17.39 6.67 31.87
CA THR A 587 17.90 5.37 31.44
C THR A 587 17.60 4.26 32.45
N PHE A 588 17.36 3.06 31.92
CA PHE A 588 17.09 1.81 32.64
C PHE A 588 17.94 0.69 31.99
N PRO A 589 18.45 -0.28 32.77
CA PRO A 589 19.10 -1.46 32.21
C PRO A 589 18.08 -2.40 31.56
N VAL A 590 18.44 -3.00 30.43
CA VAL A 590 17.67 -4.08 29.80
C VAL A 590 17.79 -5.34 30.64
N GLY A 591 16.64 -5.93 30.99
CA GLY A 591 16.54 -7.21 31.68
C GLY A 591 16.94 -8.38 30.79
N LYS A 592 17.33 -9.50 31.42
CA LYS A 592 17.58 -10.75 30.68
C LYS A 592 16.25 -11.36 30.25
N TRP A 593 16.03 -11.45 28.93
CA TRP A 593 14.95 -12.26 28.38
C TRP A 593 15.16 -13.74 28.74
N SER A 594 14.12 -14.42 29.18
CA SER A 594 14.07 -15.87 29.36
C SER A 594 12.68 -16.41 29.07
N LEU A 595 12.55 -17.72 28.84
CA LEU A 595 11.25 -18.38 28.67
C LEU A 595 10.37 -18.35 29.92
N GLU A 596 10.99 -18.34 31.10
CA GLU A 596 10.31 -18.23 32.40
C GLU A 596 9.87 -16.78 32.68
N ARG A 597 10.54 -15.78 32.10
CA ARG A 597 10.25 -14.36 32.30
C ARG A 597 10.66 -13.55 31.05
N ALA A 598 9.77 -13.50 30.06
CA ALA A 598 10.05 -12.93 28.74
C ALA A 598 10.10 -11.39 28.70
N CYS A 599 10.49 -10.71 29.80
CA CYS A 599 10.44 -9.26 29.92
C CYS A 599 11.83 -8.59 29.84
N PRO A 600 12.27 -8.10 28.66
CA PRO A 600 13.52 -7.36 28.56
C PRO A 600 13.39 -5.90 29.03
N LEU A 601 12.20 -5.29 28.96
CA LEU A 601 11.95 -3.91 29.38
C LEU A 601 11.22 -3.86 30.73
N GLN A 602 11.84 -4.46 31.75
CA GLN A 602 11.29 -4.53 33.10
C GLN A 602 11.58 -3.24 33.88
N VAL A 603 10.57 -2.74 34.59
CA VAL A 603 10.69 -1.67 35.58
C VAL A 603 10.03 -2.10 36.89
N THR A 604 10.41 -1.51 38.02
CA THR A 604 9.74 -1.75 39.31
C THR A 604 8.95 -0.51 39.71
N ILE A 605 7.63 -0.67 39.85
CA ILE A 605 6.71 0.37 40.35
C ILE A 605 6.85 0.43 41.87
N THR A 606 7.12 1.62 42.42
CA THR A 606 7.28 1.86 43.87
C THR A 606 6.13 2.67 44.46
N ASN A 607 5.43 3.46 43.65
CA ASN A 607 4.18 4.12 44.03
C ASN A 607 3.18 4.08 42.87
N LEU A 608 1.91 3.84 43.20
CA LEU A 608 0.80 3.79 42.26
C LEU A 608 -0.43 4.39 42.93
N THR A 609 -0.96 5.48 42.38
CA THR A 609 -2.13 6.19 42.93
C THR A 609 -3.18 6.43 41.85
N TYR A 610 -4.44 6.52 42.24
CA TYR A 610 -5.55 6.99 41.42
C TYR A 610 -6.32 8.06 42.18
N ALA A 611 -6.55 9.23 41.58
CA ALA A 611 -7.16 10.39 42.25
C ALA A 611 -6.50 10.75 43.60
N ASN A 612 -5.17 10.61 43.67
CA ASN A 612 -4.32 10.72 44.88
C ASN A 612 -4.55 9.65 45.96
N LEU A 613 -5.44 8.67 45.75
CA LEU A 613 -5.62 7.51 46.63
C LEU A 613 -4.61 6.41 46.27
N PRO A 614 -3.95 5.75 47.25
CA PRO A 614 -2.96 4.71 46.99
C PRO A 614 -3.62 3.41 46.51
N LEU A 615 -3.16 2.89 45.37
CA LEU A 615 -3.55 1.57 44.88
C LEU A 615 -2.64 0.45 45.40
N MET A 616 -1.44 0.79 45.88
CA MET A 616 -0.50 -0.13 46.51
C MET A 616 -0.52 0.01 48.04
N THR A 617 -0.21 -1.09 48.74
CA THR A 617 -0.05 -1.06 50.20
C THR A 617 1.25 -0.34 50.58
N ALA A 618 1.19 0.59 51.53
CA ALA A 618 2.36 1.31 52.03
C ALA A 618 3.42 0.33 52.58
N GLY A 619 4.69 0.57 52.24
CA GLY A 619 5.80 -0.31 52.64
C GLY A 619 5.90 -1.64 51.86
N SER A 620 5.14 -1.82 50.78
CA SER A 620 5.33 -2.96 49.86
C SER A 620 6.68 -2.87 49.13
N SER A 621 7.22 -4.02 48.73
CA SER A 621 8.54 -4.18 48.07
C SER A 621 8.63 -3.64 46.64
N GLY A 622 7.63 -2.90 46.18
CA GLY A 622 7.43 -2.57 44.77
C GLY A 622 6.85 -3.75 43.96
N ILE A 623 6.48 -3.47 42.71
CA ILE A 623 5.91 -4.44 41.77
C ILE A 623 6.69 -4.35 40.46
N ASP A 624 7.29 -5.46 40.06
CA ASP A 624 7.91 -5.57 38.74
C ASP A 624 6.84 -5.59 37.65
N ALA A 625 7.02 -4.75 36.63
CA ALA A 625 6.11 -4.62 35.50
C ALA A 625 6.89 -4.55 34.18
N CYS A 626 6.32 -5.12 33.12
CA CYS A 626 6.91 -5.11 31.79
C CYS A 626 6.34 -3.98 30.93
N ILE A 627 7.19 -3.21 30.24
CA ILE A 627 6.74 -2.23 29.24
C ILE A 627 6.43 -2.98 27.94
N GLU A 628 5.19 -3.43 27.78
CA GLU A 628 4.78 -4.35 26.70
C GLU A 628 3.61 -3.77 25.86
N PRO A 629 3.89 -3.11 24.71
CA PRO A 629 2.87 -2.48 23.86
C PRO A 629 1.79 -3.40 23.27
N LEU A 630 2.03 -4.72 23.20
CA LEU A 630 1.03 -5.71 22.75
C LEU A 630 -0.17 -5.74 23.71
N ALA A 631 0.11 -5.59 25.01
CA ALA A 631 -0.90 -5.26 26.01
C ALA A 631 -1.34 -3.81 25.80
N GLN A 632 -2.61 -3.60 25.45
CA GLN A 632 -3.14 -2.25 25.18
C GLN A 632 -3.65 -1.53 26.44
N ARG A 633 -3.75 -2.24 27.56
CA ARG A 633 -4.20 -1.77 28.87
C ARG A 633 -3.06 -1.91 29.87
N PHE A 634 -3.18 -1.26 31.02
CA PHE A 634 -2.45 -1.73 32.20
C PHE A 634 -2.98 -3.10 32.60
N VAL A 635 -2.05 -4.02 32.88
CA VAL A 635 -2.36 -5.31 33.49
C VAL A 635 -1.76 -5.28 34.89
N PHE A 636 -2.61 -5.36 35.92
CA PHE A 636 -2.18 -5.30 37.32
C PHE A 636 -2.66 -6.54 38.09
N PRO A 637 -2.01 -6.87 39.23
CA PRO A 637 -2.48 -7.93 40.12
C PRO A 637 -3.94 -7.76 40.56
N PRO A 638 -4.70 -8.86 40.76
CA PRO A 638 -6.13 -8.82 41.08
C PRO A 638 -6.47 -7.86 42.23
N LYS A 639 -5.62 -7.79 43.26
CA LYS A 639 -5.78 -6.87 44.40
C LYS A 639 -5.78 -5.39 43.98
N ILE A 640 -4.88 -4.99 43.09
CA ILE A 640 -4.77 -3.61 42.61
C ILE A 640 -5.93 -3.27 41.67
N ALA A 641 -6.27 -4.17 40.75
CA ALA A 641 -7.41 -3.99 39.87
C ALA A 641 -8.73 -3.86 40.69
N THR A 642 -8.87 -4.64 41.77
CA THR A 642 -10.01 -4.56 42.70
C THR A 642 -10.04 -3.26 43.49
N MET A 643 -8.90 -2.76 43.97
CA MET A 643 -8.82 -1.45 44.63
C MET A 643 -9.18 -0.30 43.67
N PHE A 644 -8.67 -0.35 42.43
CA PHE A 644 -9.02 0.62 41.39
C PHE A 644 -10.53 0.60 41.10
N ALA A 645 -11.10 -0.59 40.87
CA ALA A 645 -12.53 -0.79 40.67
C ALA A 645 -13.38 -0.24 41.84
N THR A 646 -12.91 -0.42 43.08
CA THR A 646 -13.58 0.12 44.28
C THR A 646 -13.58 1.66 44.27
N TYR A 647 -12.44 2.29 43.96
CA TYR A 647 -12.32 3.76 43.91
C TYR A 647 -13.08 4.40 42.74
N THR A 648 -13.35 3.65 41.67
CA THR A 648 -14.12 4.13 40.51
C THR A 648 -15.61 3.74 40.56
N GLY A 649 -16.06 3.00 41.58
CA GLY A 649 -17.45 2.62 41.78
C GLY A 649 -17.95 1.40 40.98
N GLN A 650 -17.05 0.48 40.62
CA GLN A 650 -17.40 -0.79 39.94
C GLN A 650 -17.71 -1.91 40.93
N ASN A 651 -18.85 -2.58 40.72
CA ASN A 651 -19.31 -3.72 41.52
C ASN A 651 -19.23 -5.08 40.77
N GLY A 652 -18.59 -5.13 39.60
CA GLY A 652 -18.54 -6.31 38.72
C GLY A 652 -17.29 -7.19 38.86
N THR A 653 -17.37 -8.44 38.40
CA THR A 653 -16.21 -9.35 38.33
C THR A 653 -15.24 -8.95 37.22
N LEU A 654 -14.03 -8.53 37.60
CA LEU A 654 -12.97 -7.98 36.74
C LEU A 654 -12.34 -8.93 35.71
N TYR A 655 -12.79 -10.18 35.64
CA TYR A 655 -12.27 -11.18 34.72
C TYR A 655 -13.39 -12.13 34.28
N PRO A 656 -13.51 -12.46 32.97
CA PRO A 656 -12.79 -11.85 31.84
C PRO A 656 -13.32 -10.45 31.47
N ASN A 657 -14.25 -9.90 32.25
CA ASN A 657 -14.97 -8.68 31.90
C ASN A 657 -14.11 -7.42 32.07
N LYS A 658 -14.17 -6.54 31.06
CA LYS A 658 -13.66 -5.18 31.13
C LYS A 658 -14.46 -4.35 32.15
N MET A 659 -13.85 -3.31 32.70
CA MET A 659 -14.56 -2.32 33.53
C MET A 659 -15.27 -1.29 32.64
N TRP A 660 -16.60 -1.24 32.75
CA TRP A 660 -17.49 -0.43 31.91
C TRP A 660 -18.28 0.60 32.72
N TYR A 661 -18.23 1.87 32.35
CA TYR A 661 -18.89 2.97 33.06
C TYR A 661 -19.89 3.65 32.13
N ASN A 662 -21.04 4.08 32.64
CA ASN A 662 -21.89 4.98 31.87
C ASN A 662 -21.16 6.33 31.70
N VAL A 663 -21.20 6.92 30.50
CA VAL A 663 -20.59 8.24 30.22
C VAL A 663 -21.12 9.33 31.16
N SER A 664 -22.39 9.26 31.58
CA SER A 664 -22.96 10.21 32.55
C SER A 664 -22.34 10.09 33.96
N ASN A 665 -21.77 8.93 34.30
CA ASN A 665 -21.15 8.61 35.57
C ASN A 665 -19.64 8.35 35.41
N ARG A 666 -18.95 9.15 34.59
CA ARG A 666 -17.51 9.05 34.36
C ARG A 666 -16.73 9.21 35.68
N PRO A 667 -15.89 8.24 36.09
CA PRO A 667 -14.98 8.40 37.23
C PRO A 667 -14.02 9.56 36.99
N THR A 668 -13.70 10.33 38.02
CA THR A 668 -12.81 11.50 37.94
C THR A 668 -11.47 11.23 38.62
N GLY A 669 -10.43 11.92 38.14
CA GLY A 669 -9.06 11.82 38.65
C GLY A 669 -8.12 11.05 37.73
N ASP A 670 -6.84 11.35 37.87
CA ASP A 670 -5.74 10.78 37.08
C ASP A 670 -5.07 9.62 37.83
N MET A 671 -4.34 8.78 37.10
CA MET A 671 -3.47 7.75 37.68
C MET A 671 -2.01 8.21 37.64
N SER A 672 -1.28 8.10 38.75
CA SER A 672 0.16 8.39 38.79
C SER A 672 0.96 7.13 39.10
N ILE A 673 2.06 6.94 38.38
CA ILE A 673 2.97 5.79 38.50
C ILE A 673 4.37 6.34 38.75
N THR A 674 5.01 5.90 39.83
CA THR A 674 6.43 6.19 40.13
C THR A 674 7.23 4.90 40.09
N LEU A 675 8.37 4.95 39.41
CA LEU A 675 9.31 3.84 39.25
C LEU A 675 10.45 3.94 40.28
N SER A 676 11.18 2.84 40.46
CA SER A 676 12.25 2.70 41.46
C SER A 676 13.42 3.70 41.33
N ASN A 677 13.66 4.26 40.15
CA ASN A 677 14.65 5.32 39.92
C ASN A 677 14.08 6.76 40.05
N GLY A 678 12.84 6.91 40.53
CA GLY A 678 12.18 8.20 40.71
C GLY A 678 11.50 8.76 39.45
N TYR A 679 11.52 8.04 38.32
CA TYR A 679 10.74 8.43 37.15
C TYR A 679 9.24 8.35 37.46
N THR A 680 8.52 9.47 37.32
CA THR A 680 7.07 9.56 37.56
C THR A 680 6.35 9.97 36.29
N THR A 681 5.24 9.29 36.01
CA THR A 681 4.31 9.64 34.93
C THR A 681 2.88 9.76 35.47
N THR A 682 2.07 10.58 34.81
CA THR A 682 0.66 10.76 35.14
C THR A 682 -0.18 10.50 33.90
N ILE A 683 -1.09 9.54 34.01
CA ILE A 683 -2.02 9.10 32.97
C ILE A 683 -3.33 9.86 33.18
N SER A 684 -3.69 10.69 32.21
CA SER A 684 -4.89 11.52 32.34
C SER A 684 -6.18 10.70 32.31
N ASN A 685 -7.19 11.16 33.05
CA ASN A 685 -8.53 10.59 33.07
C ASN A 685 -9.14 10.42 31.65
N ALA A 686 -8.81 11.34 30.73
CA ALA A 686 -9.34 11.39 29.37
C ALA A 686 -8.87 10.22 28.48
N GLU A 687 -7.69 9.66 28.75
CA GLU A 687 -7.17 8.44 28.11
C GLU A 687 -7.51 7.19 28.94
N LEU A 688 -7.42 7.28 30.28
CA LEU A 688 -7.65 6.15 31.18
C LEU A 688 -9.08 5.58 31.09
N PHE A 689 -10.07 6.43 30.82
CA PHE A 689 -11.46 6.06 30.53
C PHE A 689 -11.85 6.60 29.16
N ALA A 690 -11.97 5.74 28.14
CA ALA A 690 -12.29 6.14 26.78
C ALA A 690 -13.59 5.50 26.28
N PRO A 691 -14.36 6.15 25.37
CA PRO A 691 -15.51 5.54 24.73
C PRO A 691 -15.16 4.23 24.03
N LEU A 692 -16.13 3.33 23.92
CA LEU A 692 -15.97 2.08 23.20
C LEU A 692 -15.67 2.34 21.72
N ARG A 693 -14.57 1.79 21.20
CA ARG A 693 -14.15 1.95 19.81
C ARG A 693 -13.87 0.60 19.13
N GLY A 694 -14.18 0.55 17.85
CA GLY A 694 -13.99 -0.60 16.97
C GLY A 694 -14.41 -0.27 15.54
N SER A 695 -14.41 -1.27 14.66
CA SER A 695 -14.91 -1.12 13.29
C SER A 695 -16.42 -0.93 13.30
N ASP A 696 -16.91 0.14 12.68
CA ASP A 696 -18.33 0.33 12.39
C ASP A 696 -18.78 -0.56 11.20
N LYS A 697 -20.08 -0.53 10.92
CA LYS A 697 -20.70 -1.24 9.78
C LYS A 697 -20.18 -0.82 8.39
N ASN A 698 -19.33 0.19 8.30
CA ASN A 698 -18.77 0.74 7.07
C ASN A 698 -17.24 0.58 6.99
N GLY A 699 -16.62 -0.22 7.89
CA GLY A 699 -15.18 -0.39 7.91
C GLY A 699 -14.42 0.83 8.41
N ARG A 700 -14.95 1.55 9.40
CA ARG A 700 -14.27 2.71 10.00
C ARG A 700 -14.02 2.48 11.48
N TYR A 701 -12.80 2.75 11.95
CA TYR A 701 -12.50 2.72 13.38
C TYR A 701 -13.15 3.93 14.07
N ALA A 702 -14.35 3.71 14.62
CA ALA A 702 -15.24 4.72 15.15
C ALA A 702 -15.56 4.45 16.64
N ILE A 703 -16.34 5.34 17.26
CA ILE A 703 -16.99 5.03 18.53
C ILE A 703 -18.15 4.06 18.22
N THR A 704 -18.08 2.84 18.75
CA THR A 704 -19.09 1.79 18.55
C THR A 704 -20.16 1.78 19.64
N ASN A 705 -19.88 2.41 20.78
CA ASN A 705 -20.85 2.73 21.82
C ASN A 705 -20.39 4.00 22.54
N ASP A 706 -21.18 5.07 22.41
CA ASP A 706 -20.95 6.40 22.96
C ASP A 706 -21.59 6.62 24.34
N SER A 707 -22.34 5.64 24.82
CA SER A 707 -23.01 5.64 26.14
C SER A 707 -22.16 4.96 27.22
N VAL A 708 -21.08 4.26 26.83
CA VAL A 708 -20.22 3.48 27.72
C VAL A 708 -18.73 3.81 27.52
N LEU A 709 -18.03 4.02 28.64
CA LEU A 709 -16.57 4.14 28.73
C LEU A 709 -15.94 2.80 29.14
N GLU A 710 -14.83 2.43 28.53
CA GLU A 710 -13.92 1.36 28.96
C GLU A 710 -12.78 1.97 29.79
N ALA A 711 -12.48 1.40 30.96
CA ALA A 711 -11.23 1.70 31.66
C ALA A 711 -10.07 0.86 31.10
N PHE A 712 -8.91 1.49 30.90
CA PHE A 712 -7.71 0.86 30.36
C PHE A 712 -6.87 0.15 31.45
N VAL A 713 -7.56 -0.53 32.37
CA VAL A 713 -6.99 -1.36 33.44
C VAL A 713 -7.63 -2.74 33.38
N ALA A 714 -6.82 -3.79 33.48
CA ALA A 714 -7.25 -5.18 33.48
C ALA A 714 -6.63 -5.96 34.64
N ASP A 715 -7.37 -6.98 35.09
CA ASP A 715 -6.95 -8.04 35.99
C ASP A 715 -6.48 -9.24 35.13
N ASN A 716 -5.29 -9.78 35.39
CA ASN A 716 -4.80 -11.00 34.74
C ASN A 716 -4.80 -12.16 35.75
N ARG A 717 -5.83 -13.00 35.65
CA ARG A 717 -5.88 -14.28 36.34
C ARG A 717 -5.44 -15.39 35.38
N LYS A 718 -4.16 -15.74 35.44
CA LYS A 718 -3.75 -17.11 35.13
C LYS A 718 -4.41 -18.06 36.16
N ALA A 719 -4.28 -19.37 35.95
CA ALA A 719 -4.84 -20.38 36.86
C ALA A 719 -4.31 -20.27 38.31
N ASN A 720 -3.19 -19.57 38.53
CA ASN A 720 -2.68 -19.17 39.84
C ASN A 720 -2.85 -17.64 40.04
N PRO A 721 -3.55 -17.17 41.10
CA PRO A 721 -3.67 -15.74 41.42
C PRO A 721 -2.36 -15.00 41.70
N ASP A 722 -1.29 -15.72 42.04
CA ASP A 722 0.04 -15.16 42.33
C ASP A 722 0.94 -15.07 41.08
N ASP A 723 0.55 -15.69 39.96
CA ASP A 723 1.28 -15.66 38.68
C ASP A 723 0.75 -14.54 37.79
N VAL A 724 1.13 -13.30 38.11
CA VAL A 724 0.70 -12.10 37.39
C VAL A 724 1.87 -11.41 36.69
N ASP A 725 1.97 -11.61 35.38
CA ASP A 725 2.76 -10.77 34.49
C ASP A 725 2.14 -9.36 34.43
N THR A 726 2.59 -8.49 35.32
CA THR A 726 2.17 -7.08 35.36
C THR A 726 2.71 -6.36 34.13
N ALA A 727 1.86 -5.63 33.39
CA ALA A 727 2.24 -4.97 32.15
C ALA A 727 1.84 -3.49 32.12
N LEU A 728 2.83 -2.65 31.82
CA LEU A 728 2.69 -1.26 31.42
C LEU A 728 2.49 -1.22 29.90
N GLY A 729 1.24 -1.33 29.48
CA GLY A 729 0.86 -1.48 28.08
C GLY A 729 0.99 -0.21 27.24
N GLY A 730 0.39 -0.23 26.04
CA GLY A 730 0.30 0.92 25.14
C GLY A 730 -0.25 2.20 25.80
N MET A 731 -1.09 2.09 26.83
CA MET A 731 -1.56 3.22 27.65
C MET A 731 -0.45 3.93 28.43
N PHE A 732 0.59 3.20 28.87
CA PHE A 732 1.79 3.81 29.44
C PHE A 732 2.55 4.61 28.38
N LEU A 733 2.70 4.03 27.19
CA LEU A 733 3.44 4.64 26.08
C LEU A 733 2.68 5.80 25.40
N THR A 734 1.40 5.99 25.67
CA THR A 734 0.67 7.21 25.28
C THR A 734 1.29 8.46 25.92
N PHE A 735 1.78 8.34 27.15
CA PHE A 735 2.36 9.46 27.93
C PHE A 735 3.89 9.43 28.01
N ASN A 736 4.52 8.33 27.59
CA ASN A 736 5.96 8.11 27.73
C ASN A 736 6.54 7.62 26.41
N TYR A 737 7.51 8.38 25.86
CA TYR A 737 8.28 7.98 24.71
C TYR A 737 9.33 6.96 25.14
N LEU A 738 9.40 5.83 24.45
CA LEU A 738 10.36 4.75 24.69
C LEU A 738 11.48 4.82 23.66
N LEU A 739 12.73 4.72 24.10
CA LEU A 739 13.91 4.54 23.25
C LEU A 739 14.68 3.30 23.72
N VAL A 740 14.98 2.34 22.83
CA VAL A 740 15.63 1.07 23.20
C VAL A 740 16.93 0.89 22.42
N ASN A 741 18.02 0.58 23.14
CA ASN A 741 19.33 0.28 22.58
C ASN A 741 19.88 -1.03 23.18
N TYR A 742 19.40 -2.16 22.64
CA TYR A 742 19.88 -3.49 23.06
C TYR A 742 21.40 -3.69 22.96
N PRO A 743 22.12 -3.17 21.93
CA PRO A 743 23.59 -3.23 21.91
C PRO A 743 24.28 -2.58 23.11
N LYS A 744 23.69 -1.54 23.71
CA LYS A 744 24.17 -0.94 24.97
C LYS A 744 23.65 -1.63 26.22
N GLY A 745 22.67 -2.52 26.11
CA GLY A 745 21.97 -3.11 27.25
C GLY A 745 21.09 -2.11 28.01
N GLU A 746 20.58 -1.07 27.33
CA GLU A 746 19.87 0.04 27.95
C GLU A 746 18.59 0.42 27.18
N PHE A 747 17.59 0.92 27.91
CA PHE A 747 16.45 1.64 27.34
C PHE A 747 16.18 2.93 28.13
N GLY A 748 15.49 3.89 27.51
CA GLY A 748 15.20 5.20 28.07
C GLY A 748 13.71 5.53 27.99
N LEU A 749 13.22 6.25 28.99
CA LEU A 749 11.88 6.85 29.01
C LEU A 749 11.97 8.37 29.09
N ALA A 750 11.11 9.06 28.35
CA ALA A 750 10.91 10.50 28.47
C ALA A 750 9.41 10.85 28.32
N PRO A 751 8.92 11.96 28.92
CA PRO A 751 7.55 12.43 28.69
C PRO A 751 7.27 12.69 27.20
N ALA A 752 6.20 12.10 26.69
CA ALA A 752 5.80 12.20 25.29
C ALA A 752 5.01 13.49 24.98
N VAL A 753 5.08 13.94 23.73
CA VAL A 753 4.23 15.02 23.19
C VAL A 753 3.01 14.40 22.49
N ALA A 754 1.85 14.48 23.16
CA ALA A 754 0.56 14.06 22.61
C ALA A 754 0.01 15.12 21.64
N ALA A 755 0.06 14.81 20.34
CA ALA A 755 -0.47 15.62 19.25
C ALA A 755 -0.69 14.73 18.01
N ASP A 756 -1.41 15.21 16.99
CA ASP A 756 -1.57 14.48 15.73
C ASP A 756 -0.24 14.43 14.94
N ALA A 757 0.07 13.29 14.31
CA ALA A 757 1.18 13.15 13.35
C ALA A 757 0.98 14.03 12.09
N LYS A 758 -0.25 14.49 11.85
CA LYS A 758 -0.58 15.49 10.82
C LYS A 758 -0.28 16.93 11.24
N ASN A 759 -0.17 17.19 12.56
CA ASN A 759 0.05 18.54 13.13
C ASN A 759 1.49 18.74 13.64
N ILE A 760 2.23 17.66 13.84
CA ILE A 760 3.67 17.68 14.13
C ILE A 760 4.35 16.74 13.14
N SER A 761 5.14 17.32 12.22
CA SER A 761 5.98 16.53 11.31
C SER A 761 7.00 15.73 12.12
N PRO A 762 7.18 14.41 11.85
CA PRO A 762 8.22 13.62 12.50
C PRO A 762 9.61 14.24 12.30
N ASP A 763 10.43 14.24 13.37
CA ASP A 763 11.82 14.69 13.35
C ASP A 763 12.74 13.50 13.72
N PRO A 764 12.91 12.51 12.81
CA PRO A 764 13.64 11.29 13.08
C PRO A 764 15.14 11.56 13.24
N THR A 765 15.63 11.45 14.48
CA THR A 765 17.06 11.50 14.81
C THR A 765 17.65 10.10 14.70
N ALA A 766 18.61 9.92 13.78
CA ALA A 766 19.31 8.66 13.58
C ALA A 766 20.25 8.31 14.74
N ILE A 767 20.33 7.02 15.09
CA ILE A 767 21.30 6.48 16.03
C ILE A 767 22.01 5.30 15.35
N CYS A 768 23.22 5.56 14.84
CA CYS A 768 24.08 4.51 14.34
C CYS A 768 24.75 3.76 15.50
N THR A 769 24.84 2.43 15.40
CA THR A 769 25.70 1.62 16.26
C THR A 769 26.48 0.64 15.36
N PRO A 770 27.82 0.60 15.40
CA PRO A 770 28.58 -0.31 14.55
C PRO A 770 28.32 -1.76 14.96
N THR A 771 27.64 -2.51 14.08
CA THR A 771 27.24 -3.90 14.28
C THR A 771 28.42 -4.85 14.08
N ASN A 772 29.26 -4.99 15.12
CA ASN A 772 30.33 -6.00 15.20
C ASN A 772 29.77 -7.43 15.41
N ARG A 773 28.88 -7.90 14.52
CA ARG A 773 28.38 -9.28 14.51
C ARG A 773 28.75 -9.94 13.18
N PRO A 774 29.50 -11.06 13.15
CA PRO A 774 29.87 -11.71 11.90
C PRO A 774 28.65 -12.16 11.10
N ALA A 775 28.67 -11.90 9.80
CA ALA A 775 27.70 -12.51 8.89
C ALA A 775 27.84 -14.04 8.91
N PRO A 776 26.74 -14.82 8.89
CA PRO A 776 26.81 -16.27 8.84
C PRO A 776 27.48 -16.71 7.53
N THR A 777 28.52 -17.53 7.66
CA THR A 777 29.38 -17.94 6.54
C THR A 777 28.60 -18.77 5.53
N GLN A 778 28.43 -18.27 4.30
CA GLN A 778 27.92 -19.08 3.19
C GLN A 778 28.99 -20.11 2.79
N THR A 779 28.77 -21.38 3.15
CA THR A 779 29.64 -22.48 2.73
C THR A 779 29.50 -22.73 1.22
N PRO A 780 30.60 -22.86 0.44
CA PRO A 780 30.49 -23.11 -1.00
C PRO A 780 29.84 -24.46 -1.32
N ARG A 781 28.98 -24.46 -2.34
CA ARG A 781 28.36 -25.67 -2.92
C ARG A 781 29.42 -26.58 -3.55
N PRO A 782 29.57 -27.86 -3.14
CA PRO A 782 30.47 -28.79 -3.81
C PRO A 782 29.90 -29.28 -5.15
N THR A 783 30.78 -29.44 -6.14
CA THR A 783 30.51 -30.12 -7.41
C THR A 783 30.51 -31.65 -7.24
N PRO A 784 29.77 -32.40 -8.09
CA PRO A 784 29.64 -33.85 -7.95
C PRO A 784 30.81 -34.61 -8.58
N SER A 785 31.38 -35.56 -7.83
CA SER A 785 32.22 -36.64 -8.36
C SER A 785 31.93 -37.94 -7.61
N ASP A 786 31.53 -38.96 -8.36
CA ASP A 786 31.50 -40.40 -8.08
C ASP A 786 30.81 -40.97 -6.82
N SER A 787 29.97 -41.97 -7.07
CA SER A 787 29.31 -42.87 -6.11
C SER A 787 30.11 -44.20 -5.99
N PRO A 788 29.71 -45.22 -5.17
CA PRO A 788 28.68 -45.26 -4.12
C PRO A 788 29.13 -45.95 -2.79
N SER A 789 28.39 -45.77 -1.69
CA SER A 789 28.09 -46.88 -0.75
C SER A 789 26.80 -46.63 0.03
N LYS A 790 26.07 -47.71 0.38
CA LYS A 790 24.71 -47.67 0.93
C LYS A 790 24.70 -47.65 2.47
N SER A 791 23.84 -46.82 3.06
CA SER A 791 23.03 -47.21 4.23
C SER A 791 21.74 -46.36 4.28
N SER A 792 20.68 -46.91 4.87
CA SER A 792 19.29 -46.54 4.58
C SER A 792 18.52 -45.95 5.76
N THR A 793 17.76 -44.86 5.51
CA THR A 793 16.48 -44.57 6.18
C THR A 793 15.63 -43.65 5.30
N ASN A 794 14.58 -44.19 4.67
CA ASN A 794 13.73 -43.45 3.72
C ASN A 794 12.57 -42.72 4.42
N VAL A 795 12.81 -41.53 4.96
CA VAL A 795 11.72 -40.65 5.46
C VAL A 795 10.97 -39.97 4.30
N GLY A 796 11.64 -39.69 3.18
CA GLY A 796 11.04 -39.06 1.99
C GLY A 796 10.00 -39.90 1.24
N ALA A 797 9.87 -41.19 1.52
CA ALA A 797 8.94 -42.08 0.82
C ALA A 797 7.47 -41.93 1.28
N ILE A 798 7.24 -41.39 2.48
CA ILE A 798 5.89 -41.32 3.08
C ILE A 798 5.11 -40.11 2.55
N ALA A 799 5.77 -38.97 2.28
CA ALA A 799 5.12 -37.78 1.71
C ALA A 799 4.67 -37.97 0.25
N GLY A 800 5.43 -38.72 -0.56
CA GLY A 800 5.10 -38.96 -1.97
C GLY A 800 3.92 -39.92 -2.21
N GLY A 801 3.69 -40.86 -1.28
CA GLY A 801 2.66 -41.90 -1.44
C GLY A 801 1.23 -41.37 -1.33
N VAL A 802 0.99 -40.40 -0.44
CA VAL A 802 -0.36 -39.88 -0.16
C VAL A 802 -0.89 -39.03 -1.32
N VAL A 803 -0.05 -38.14 -1.88
CA VAL A 803 -0.42 -37.27 -3.01
C VAL A 803 -0.66 -38.10 -4.29
N GLY A 804 0.16 -39.12 -4.55
CA GLY A 804 -0.04 -40.03 -5.67
C GLY A 804 -1.31 -40.88 -5.54
N GLY A 805 -1.63 -41.34 -4.32
CA GLY A 805 -2.82 -42.15 -4.06
C GLY A 805 -4.14 -41.42 -4.32
N VAL A 806 -4.26 -40.18 -3.83
CA VAL A 806 -5.48 -39.36 -4.02
C VAL A 806 -5.71 -39.02 -5.49
N ALA A 807 -4.65 -38.66 -6.23
CA ALA A 807 -4.74 -38.39 -7.67
C ALA A 807 -5.13 -39.66 -8.47
N GLY A 808 -4.58 -40.83 -8.12
CA GLY A 808 -4.92 -42.10 -8.75
C GLY A 808 -6.39 -42.51 -8.53
N ILE A 809 -6.91 -42.35 -7.32
CA ILE A 809 -8.31 -42.66 -7.00
C ILE A 809 -9.26 -41.70 -7.73
N ALA A 810 -8.94 -40.40 -7.79
CA ALA A 810 -9.74 -39.42 -8.53
C ALA A 810 -9.81 -39.74 -10.04
N LEU A 811 -8.69 -40.14 -10.66
CA LEU A 811 -8.64 -40.55 -12.06
C LEU A 811 -9.45 -41.83 -12.33
N LEU A 812 -9.39 -42.83 -11.44
CA LEU A 812 -10.21 -44.04 -11.56
C LEU A 812 -11.70 -43.75 -11.40
N GLY A 813 -12.08 -42.85 -10.48
CA GLY A 813 -13.47 -42.39 -10.31
C GLY A 813 -14.00 -41.68 -11.56
N ALA A 814 -13.21 -40.78 -12.16
CA ALA A 814 -13.56 -40.10 -13.40
C ALA A 814 -13.71 -41.09 -14.58
N LEU A 815 -12.81 -42.07 -14.69
CA LEU A 815 -12.87 -43.10 -15.73
C LEU A 815 -14.12 -43.98 -15.59
N ALA A 816 -14.46 -44.40 -14.35
CA ALA A 816 -15.67 -45.15 -14.06
C ALA A 816 -16.95 -44.37 -14.41
N PHE A 817 -17.01 -43.07 -14.08
CA PHE A 817 -18.13 -42.18 -14.42
C PHE A 817 -18.32 -42.01 -15.93
N ILE A 818 -17.23 -41.88 -16.69
CA ILE A 818 -17.26 -41.79 -18.17
C ILE A 818 -17.75 -43.12 -18.79
N LEU A 819 -17.28 -44.26 -18.30
CA LEU A 819 -17.73 -45.58 -18.76
C LEU A 819 -19.20 -45.84 -18.44
N PHE A 820 -19.68 -45.39 -17.27
CA PHE A 820 -21.08 -45.48 -16.87
C PHE A 820 -22.00 -44.60 -17.75
N ARG A 821 -21.58 -43.37 -18.08
CA ARG A 821 -22.31 -42.50 -19.04
C ARG A 821 -22.33 -43.07 -20.46
N ARG A 822 -21.28 -43.80 -20.91
CA ARG A 822 -21.28 -44.44 -22.24
C ARG A 822 -22.23 -45.65 -22.31
N ARG A 823 -22.30 -46.48 -21.27
CA ARG A 823 -23.26 -47.62 -21.21
C ARG A 823 -24.73 -47.19 -21.20
N ARG A 824 -25.07 -46.01 -20.65
CA ARG A 824 -26.45 -45.46 -20.65
C ARG A 824 -26.92 -44.89 -22.00
N LYS A 825 -26.09 -44.85 -23.05
CA LYS A 825 -26.49 -44.41 -24.41
C LYS A 825 -26.82 -45.55 -25.38
N THR A 826 -26.67 -46.81 -24.97
CA THR A 826 -26.87 -48.00 -25.82
C THR A 826 -28.03 -48.89 -25.32
N THR A 827 -29.19 -48.28 -25.09
CA THR A 827 -30.48 -48.98 -24.97
C THR A 827 -31.64 -48.06 -25.37
N LYS A 828 -31.96 -48.05 -26.68
CA LYS A 828 -33.26 -47.62 -27.20
C LYS A 828 -33.66 -48.53 -28.35
N GLY A 829 -34.81 -49.20 -28.18
CA GLY A 829 -35.59 -49.86 -29.23
C GLY A 829 -37.02 -49.30 -29.22
N MET A 830 -37.66 -49.25 -30.38
CA MET A 830 -38.98 -48.65 -30.66
C MET A 830 -40.09 -49.74 -30.77
N PRO A 831 -41.35 -49.43 -31.13
CA PRO A 831 -42.29 -48.43 -30.56
C PRO A 831 -43.75 -48.95 -30.37
N SER A 832 -44.55 -48.26 -29.54
CA SER A 832 -46.04 -48.20 -29.55
C SER A 832 -46.57 -47.31 -28.39
N GLU A 833 -47.84 -46.91 -28.30
CA GLU A 833 -48.66 -46.14 -29.27
C GLU A 833 -49.86 -45.45 -28.56
N LEU A 834 -50.45 -44.41 -29.20
CA LEU A 834 -51.73 -43.72 -28.88
C LEU A 834 -51.88 -42.92 -27.54
N ASP A 835 -52.83 -41.97 -27.61
CA ASP A 835 -53.16 -40.80 -26.74
C ASP A 835 -54.57 -41.04 -26.10
N PRO A 836 -55.24 -40.15 -25.29
CA PRO A 836 -54.86 -38.96 -24.49
C PRO A 836 -55.40 -38.95 -23.03
N GLN A 837 -55.25 -37.79 -22.35
CA GLN A 837 -56.10 -37.19 -21.28
C GLN A 837 -55.62 -37.19 -19.80
N SER A 838 -55.70 -36.00 -19.19
CA SER A 838 -55.67 -35.69 -17.74
C SER A 838 -57.06 -35.94 -17.08
N PRO A 839 -57.32 -35.72 -15.76
CA PRO A 839 -56.43 -35.28 -14.64
C PRO A 839 -56.63 -36.01 -13.26
N VAL A 840 -55.62 -36.00 -12.35
CA VAL A 840 -55.70 -35.73 -10.86
C VAL A 840 -56.58 -36.67 -9.94
N PRO A 841 -56.39 -36.86 -8.60
CA PRO A 841 -55.23 -36.93 -7.66
C PRO A 841 -55.17 -38.25 -6.80
N VAL A 842 -54.45 -38.24 -5.66
CA VAL A 842 -54.64 -39.02 -4.39
C VAL A 842 -53.78 -40.29 -4.08
N SER A 843 -52.69 -40.04 -3.34
CA SER A 843 -52.26 -40.62 -2.03
C SER A 843 -51.94 -42.12 -1.77
N ARG A 844 -50.98 -42.24 -0.81
CA ARG A 844 -50.80 -43.23 0.28
C ARG A 844 -49.96 -44.51 0.06
N GLN A 845 -48.81 -44.50 0.77
CA GLN A 845 -48.32 -45.50 1.75
C GLN A 845 -48.02 -46.96 1.28
N ALA A 846 -47.12 -47.72 1.91
CA ALA A 846 -45.97 -47.44 2.79
C ALA A 846 -45.19 -48.75 3.05
N SER A 847 -43.88 -48.68 3.30
CA SER A 847 -43.04 -49.60 4.11
C SER A 847 -41.70 -48.86 4.32
N GLU A 848 -41.23 -48.50 5.52
CA GLU A 848 -40.73 -49.34 6.63
C GLU A 848 -39.39 -50.05 6.31
N LEU A 849 -38.35 -50.07 7.16
CA LEU A 849 -38.10 -49.45 8.48
C LEU A 849 -36.58 -49.53 8.87
N MET A 850 -36.19 -48.88 9.99
CA MET A 850 -34.89 -48.94 10.71
C MET A 850 -33.67 -48.25 10.07
N ALA A 851 -32.74 -47.58 10.78
CA ALA A 851 -32.63 -47.17 12.20
C ALA A 851 -31.78 -45.85 12.26
N HIS A 852 -32.11 -44.81 13.02
CA HIS A 852 -32.00 -44.61 14.48
C HIS A 852 -30.58 -44.26 14.98
N GLU A 853 -30.39 -42.99 15.37
CA GLU A 853 -29.34 -42.54 16.31
C GLU A 853 -29.97 -41.45 17.23
N MET A 854 -29.46 -41.29 18.46
CA MET A 854 -30.08 -40.46 19.50
C MET A 854 -29.23 -39.24 19.90
N SER A 855 -29.92 -38.21 20.37
CA SER A 855 -29.41 -36.89 20.72
C SER A 855 -29.53 -36.58 22.22
N TYR A 856 -28.82 -35.54 22.68
CA TYR A 856 -29.18 -34.71 23.84
C TYR A 856 -28.46 -33.34 23.71
N ASN A 857 -28.88 -32.22 24.33
CA ASN A 857 -30.18 -31.52 24.31
C ASN A 857 -29.94 -30.11 24.93
N ILE A 858 -30.43 -29.00 24.34
CA ILE A 858 -30.50 -27.69 25.01
C ILE A 858 -31.84 -27.01 24.65
N GLN A 859 -32.49 -26.40 25.65
CA GLN A 859 -33.83 -25.82 25.58
C GLN A 859 -33.86 -24.38 25.07
N GLU A 860 -34.95 -24.02 24.39
CA GLU A 860 -35.42 -22.63 24.18
C GLU A 860 -36.88 -22.47 24.61
N MET A 861 -37.23 -21.30 25.15
CA MET A 861 -38.58 -20.72 25.29
C MET A 861 -38.45 -19.23 25.68
N PRO A 862 -39.47 -18.37 25.46
CA PRO A 862 -40.36 -18.31 24.29
C PRO A 862 -40.62 -16.85 23.80
N THR A 863 -41.09 -16.67 22.56
CA THR A 863 -41.53 -15.38 22.01
C THR A 863 -43.03 -15.11 22.23
N SER A 864 -43.41 -13.87 22.55
CA SER A 864 -44.80 -13.45 22.79
C SER A 864 -45.52 -12.98 21.52
N ARG A 865 -46.84 -13.20 21.47
CA ARG A 865 -47.71 -12.87 20.32
C ARG A 865 -48.29 -11.46 20.43
N HIS A 866 -48.43 -10.76 19.30
CA HIS A 866 -49.35 -9.63 19.14
C HIS A 866 -50.60 -10.04 18.34
N ALA A 867 -51.74 -9.39 18.64
CA ALA A 867 -53.01 -9.58 17.95
C ALA A 867 -53.42 -8.30 17.19
N SER A 868 -54.15 -8.49 16.08
CA SER A 868 -54.60 -7.46 15.13
C SER A 868 -55.86 -6.70 15.57
N PHE A 869 -56.06 -5.46 15.11
CA PHE A 869 -57.41 -4.93 14.80
C PHE A 869 -57.42 -3.92 13.63
N ARG A 870 -58.62 -3.55 13.16
CA ARG A 870 -58.96 -3.05 11.80
C ARG A 870 -58.90 -1.52 11.61
N LYS A 871 -58.85 -1.08 10.34
CA LYS A 871 -59.28 0.26 9.83
C LYS A 871 -60.82 0.41 9.82
N PRO A 872 -61.33 1.65 9.77
CA PRO A 872 -62.17 2.07 8.62
C PRO A 872 -61.92 3.52 8.11
N ASP A 873 -62.75 3.96 7.15
CA ASP A 873 -62.63 5.17 6.29
C ASP A 873 -63.05 6.53 6.89
N GLY A 874 -62.39 7.61 6.44
CA GLY A 874 -62.92 8.62 5.50
C GLY A 874 -64.05 9.62 5.87
N ARG A 875 -63.72 10.93 5.80
CA ARG A 875 -64.56 12.16 5.68
C ARG A 875 -65.44 12.52 6.90
N ASP A 876 -65.55 13.77 7.35
CA ASP A 876 -65.98 15.00 6.64
C ASP A 876 -65.27 16.31 7.09
N GLU A 877 -65.54 17.40 6.37
CA GLU A 877 -65.08 18.78 6.62
C GLU A 877 -65.96 19.54 7.65
N ILE A 878 -65.48 20.68 8.17
CA ILE A 878 -66.20 21.98 8.38
C ILE A 878 -65.40 22.92 9.33
N GLU A 879 -65.08 24.13 8.84
CA GLU A 879 -64.73 25.35 9.60
C GLU A 879 -66.02 26.21 9.79
N PRO A 880 -66.15 27.21 10.71
CA PRO A 880 -65.11 28.23 11.02
C PRO A 880 -65.02 28.78 12.49
N GLN A 881 -64.02 29.66 12.65
CA GLN A 881 -63.65 30.64 13.70
C GLN A 881 -64.76 31.57 14.30
N PRO A 882 -64.49 32.49 15.28
CA PRO A 882 -63.59 32.52 16.46
C PRO A 882 -64.34 33.01 17.76
N PRO A 883 -63.72 33.51 18.87
CA PRO A 883 -63.11 34.85 18.97
C PRO A 883 -61.83 34.96 19.84
N ALA A 884 -61.18 36.13 19.79
CA ALA A 884 -60.00 36.49 20.59
C ALA A 884 -60.35 37.17 21.94
N TYR A 885 -59.40 37.22 22.89
CA TYR A 885 -59.00 38.41 23.69
C TYR A 885 -57.98 38.04 24.79
N HIS A 886 -56.75 38.61 24.75
CA HIS A 886 -56.33 39.77 25.54
C HIS A 886 -54.80 39.93 25.59
N ASP A 887 -54.30 41.13 25.30
CA ASP A 887 -52.95 41.58 25.68
C ASP A 887 -52.88 41.93 27.17
N GLN A 888 -51.77 41.56 27.82
CA GLN A 888 -50.97 42.43 28.70
C GLN A 888 -49.56 41.85 28.93
#